data_AF-A0AAD9PXY2-F1
#
_entry.id   AF-A0AAD9PXY2-F1
#
_cell.length_a   1.000
_cell.length_b   1.000
_cell.length_c   1.000
_cell.angle_alpha   90.00
_cell.angle_beta   90.00
_cell.angle_gamma   90.00
#
_symmetry.space_group_name_H-M   'P 1'
#
loop_
_entity.id
_entity.type
_entity.pdbx_description
1 polymer ?
#
loop_
_entity_poly.entity_id
_entity_poly.type
_entity_poly.pdbx_seq_one_letter_code
_entity_poly.pdbx_strand_id
1 'polypeptide(L)'
;MEEPSEETAVIEEKGKDSSNGSIVEVSKGEAKSKGDGGDTSAVLDRDEQNTCPPQKNLMRLKSFVQSYAIHLKDQECPERKSPSFNIKSSLPKDVLLDRIRGTIYGNCIGDAIGLLTEFMLKEEAEQIYRNYQAKSWLQKLKEKVKKSRLPNLEYNMKSQDMHRDRFATGDWTDDSDQMILILLSLVENDGKMVPVDFAKKMKKWSEEGFKELGDIGGMGIGRTTLSVLGHPNFLEDPHEAANVVWEYSDRVIAPNGGVMRTSILGVHEFGDIDAVIANTVAACKVTHADPRCIASCVAVTTAIASMLQGKHMTERGEYDIDAVMKESFDHAYETAIKNAVEHGGDSLETTPEEELRKFMFAESLSDLRLGESRSIGYTYKCMGSGFWSLRQNDFRASLEAIAYEGGDADTNGAVAGALLGCKLGASALPPSWLHGLKHKDWLDQHIDRVDQRVRKGSVTHVQEARYLKARHAQPDSDLWAEISRSTVEFASVAIIENMAWRESSASGVKGHGFSTHRVKAKFEDLPHPRKKGNCFMSTNSSLKKEVLMDRIKATIYGNCIGDAIGLLTEFMTKKEATDTYGRLHSVKSKAEMKSGTIASGSQLANLEYSMKHKDWHRRKYDFGDWTDDSDQMMLILLSLIDNNGEMIPQDFGQRLKTWSREGFRELGDSGKPGIGRTTRNVIQHRKFNSDPHWAARSIWESSGRQLAANGGVMRTSVLGIQDFGDIDKVIANSTAACLVTHADPRCIASCVAVTTAIALMLQGKHVKDCGSFDIEAIIRDAYDYSSNTLDTKAEKDELKNYMYADSLEKLKLDEDGKIGYTYKCMGAGFWALRQHDFRASIEAITFEGGDADTNGAVAGALLGCKLGTSALPPSWLNELKHKDWLDYHINRFDWFEVISILQFLRVLYFFNFC
;
A
#
# COMPACT_ATOMS: atom_id res chain seq x y z
N MET A 1 44.94 -35.16 -6.39
CA MET A 1 45.37 -35.63 -5.06
C MET A 1 44.81 -34.75 -3.96
N GLU A 2 43.66 -35.06 -3.37
CA GLU A 2 42.52 -35.86 -3.87
C GLU A 2 41.35 -35.69 -2.88
N GLU A 3 40.26 -35.07 -3.34
CA GLU A 3 38.85 -35.50 -3.14
C GLU A 3 38.33 -35.78 -1.69
N PRO A 4 37.07 -36.22 -1.44
CA PRO A 4 36.16 -35.40 -0.61
C PRO A 4 35.63 -36.08 0.66
N SER A 5 34.61 -35.48 1.29
CA SER A 5 33.90 -35.99 2.48
C SER A 5 32.40 -36.15 2.22
N GLU A 6 31.83 -37.28 2.66
CA GLU A 6 30.46 -37.72 2.37
C GLU A 6 29.38 -37.28 3.38
N GLU A 7 28.14 -37.72 3.13
CA GLU A 7 26.90 -37.44 3.84
C GLU A 7 26.77 -38.18 5.19
N THR A 8 25.80 -37.78 6.02
CA THR A 8 25.32 -38.59 7.16
C THR A 8 23.79 -38.61 7.22
N ALA A 9 23.19 -39.80 7.17
CA ALA A 9 21.75 -40.02 7.24
C ALA A 9 21.22 -40.10 8.68
N VAL A 10 19.91 -39.92 8.84
CA VAL A 10 19.18 -40.03 10.13
C VAL A 10 18.66 -41.46 10.32
N ILE A 11 18.69 -41.96 11.55
CA ILE A 11 18.26 -43.33 11.94
C ILE A 11 17.00 -43.24 12.84
N GLU A 12 16.01 -44.10 12.59
CA GLU A 12 14.89 -44.36 13.51
C GLU A 12 15.29 -45.31 14.65
N GLU A 13 14.73 -45.14 15.85
CA GLU A 13 14.60 -46.22 16.84
C GLU A 13 13.15 -46.32 17.38
N LYS A 14 12.76 -47.52 17.84
CA LYS A 14 11.40 -47.85 18.30
C LYS A 14 11.40 -48.78 19.51
N GLY A 15 10.59 -48.45 20.52
CA GLY A 15 10.15 -49.35 21.61
C GLY A 15 10.63 -48.97 23.03
N LYS A 16 10.07 -49.51 24.11
CA LYS A 16 8.78 -50.23 24.26
C LYS A 16 8.39 -50.36 25.75
N ASP A 17 7.07 -50.38 26.05
CA ASP A 17 6.38 -50.93 27.23
C ASP A 17 6.96 -50.80 28.67
N SER A 18 6.20 -50.21 29.63
CA SER A 18 5.54 -51.01 30.71
C SER A 18 4.83 -50.24 31.88
N SER A 19 3.57 -50.63 32.12
CA SER A 19 2.87 -50.82 33.42
C SER A 19 2.56 -49.69 34.46
N ASN A 20 1.25 -49.63 34.79
CA ASN A 20 0.60 -49.48 36.12
C ASN A 20 0.52 -48.14 36.90
N GLY A 21 -0.72 -47.78 37.29
CA GLY A 21 -1.07 -46.77 38.31
C GLY A 21 -2.54 -46.29 38.17
N SER A 22 -3.37 -46.42 39.21
CA SER A 22 -4.85 -46.27 39.13
C SER A 22 -5.45 -45.27 40.16
N ILE A 23 -6.79 -45.09 40.14
CA ILE A 23 -7.67 -44.31 41.07
C ILE A 23 -7.45 -42.76 40.96
N VAL A 24 -8.41 -41.82 41.08
CA VAL A 24 -9.76 -41.75 41.69
C VAL A 24 -10.77 -40.91 40.85
N GLU A 25 -12.07 -41.13 41.06
CA GLU A 25 -13.22 -40.42 40.46
C GLU A 25 -13.47 -39.00 41.03
N VAL A 26 -14.25 -38.17 40.30
CA VAL A 26 -15.14 -37.14 40.91
C VAL A 26 -16.49 -37.07 40.14
N SER A 27 -17.59 -37.02 40.90
CA SER A 27 -19.00 -36.88 40.45
C SER A 27 -19.34 -35.48 39.90
N LYS A 28 -20.19 -35.29 38.87
CA LYS A 28 -21.67 -35.52 38.74
C LYS A 28 -22.57 -34.62 39.62
N GLY A 29 -23.53 -33.92 38.98
CA GLY A 29 -24.74 -33.33 39.57
C GLY A 29 -24.92 -31.81 39.32
N GLU A 30 -26.12 -31.26 39.06
CA GLU A 30 -27.44 -31.88 38.79
C GLU A 30 -28.49 -30.86 38.23
N ALA A 31 -29.56 -31.37 37.57
CA ALA A 31 -30.91 -30.74 37.42
C ALA A 31 -31.09 -29.47 36.52
N LYS A 32 -32.24 -29.22 35.84
CA LYS A 32 -33.52 -29.97 35.66
C LYS A 32 -34.36 -29.48 34.45
N SER A 33 -35.05 -30.41 33.75
CA SER A 33 -36.39 -30.36 33.07
C SER A 33 -36.93 -29.07 32.42
N LYS A 34 -37.66 -29.07 31.29
CA LYS A 34 -38.54 -30.07 30.63
C LYS A 34 -38.31 -30.01 29.10
N GLY A 35 -38.58 -31.01 28.25
CA GLY A 35 -39.54 -32.12 28.34
C GLY A 35 -40.83 -31.74 27.57
N ASP A 36 -41.38 -32.50 26.62
CA ASP A 36 -41.09 -33.88 26.13
C ASP A 36 -41.12 -33.88 24.57
N GLY A 37 -41.29 -34.91 23.72
CA GLY A 37 -41.62 -36.37 23.77
C GLY A 37 -42.19 -36.77 22.37
N GLY A 38 -42.11 -37.99 21.81
CA GLY A 38 -41.57 -39.29 22.24
C GLY A 38 -41.18 -40.18 21.02
N ASP A 39 -40.41 -41.27 21.20
CA ASP A 39 -40.83 -42.69 21.36
C ASP A 39 -41.07 -43.41 19.99
N THR A 40 -40.67 -44.67 19.71
CA THR A 40 -40.28 -45.83 20.55
C THR A 40 -39.04 -46.61 20.05
N SER A 41 -38.53 -47.54 20.89
CA SER A 41 -37.52 -48.58 20.59
C SER A 41 -38.16 -49.82 19.86
N ALA A 42 -37.57 -50.99 19.56
CA ALA A 42 -36.49 -51.83 20.14
C ALA A 42 -36.19 -53.04 19.16
N VAL A 43 -35.35 -54.09 19.36
CA VAL A 43 -34.31 -54.51 20.35
C VAL A 43 -33.47 -55.71 19.80
N LEU A 44 -32.18 -55.85 20.20
CA LEU A 44 -31.29 -57.07 20.15
C LEU A 44 -31.02 -57.76 18.76
N ASP A 45 -30.07 -58.69 18.56
CA ASP A 45 -29.03 -59.29 19.43
C ASP A 45 -27.70 -59.62 18.68
N ARG A 46 -26.73 -60.26 19.36
CA ARG A 46 -25.39 -60.67 18.89
C ARG A 46 -25.36 -62.05 18.16
N ASP A 47 -24.35 -62.29 17.32
CA ASP A 47 -23.22 -63.22 17.60
C ASP A 47 -22.28 -63.40 16.38
N GLU A 48 -21.35 -64.36 16.42
CA GLU A 48 -19.99 -64.25 15.84
C GLU A 48 -19.58 -65.38 14.86
N GLN A 49 -18.43 -65.19 14.18
CA GLN A 49 -17.52 -66.19 13.56
C GLN A 49 -17.76 -66.83 12.16
N ASN A 50 -16.69 -66.71 11.34
CA ASN A 50 -16.06 -67.72 10.45
C ASN A 50 -16.88 -68.53 9.43
N THR A 51 -16.68 -68.26 8.11
CA THR A 51 -15.83 -69.08 7.20
C THR A 51 -15.80 -68.53 5.75
N CYS A 52 -14.91 -69.06 4.90
CA CYS A 52 -14.61 -68.57 3.54
C CYS A 52 -15.57 -69.06 2.42
N PRO A 53 -15.56 -68.47 1.20
CA PRO A 53 -16.77 -68.29 0.38
C PRO A 53 -16.87 -69.10 -0.92
N PRO A 54 -18.08 -69.22 -1.50
CA PRO A 54 -18.21 -69.31 -2.96
C PRO A 54 -19.35 -68.49 -3.63
N GLN A 55 -18.95 -67.74 -4.65
CA GLN A 55 -19.59 -67.61 -5.99
C GLN A 55 -20.98 -66.96 -6.19
N LYS A 56 -21.92 -66.87 -5.23
CA LYS A 56 -23.27 -66.33 -5.55
C LYS A 56 -23.39 -64.80 -5.68
N ASN A 57 -22.50 -64.02 -5.06
CA ASN A 57 -22.59 -62.55 -5.11
C ASN A 57 -22.08 -61.92 -6.43
N LEU A 58 -21.26 -62.64 -7.21
CA LEU A 58 -20.66 -62.09 -8.44
C LEU A 58 -21.68 -61.90 -9.57
N MET A 59 -22.79 -62.64 -9.58
CA MET A 59 -23.86 -62.46 -10.56
C MET A 59 -24.74 -61.23 -10.27
N ARG A 60 -25.09 -60.97 -9.00
CA ARG A 60 -25.89 -59.78 -8.64
C ARG A 60 -25.11 -58.49 -8.83
N LEU A 61 -23.80 -58.48 -8.55
CA LEU A 61 -22.96 -57.32 -8.84
C LEU A 61 -22.87 -57.05 -10.35
N LYS A 62 -22.74 -58.11 -11.18
CA LYS A 62 -22.78 -57.97 -12.64
C LYS A 62 -24.14 -57.51 -13.17
N SER A 63 -25.26 -58.02 -12.66
CA SER A 63 -26.58 -57.55 -13.11
C SER A 63 -26.84 -56.10 -12.71
N PHE A 64 -26.42 -55.67 -11.52
CA PHE A 64 -26.56 -54.27 -11.09
C PHE A 64 -25.70 -53.33 -11.95
N VAL A 65 -24.43 -53.70 -12.20
CA VAL A 65 -23.53 -52.94 -13.07
C VAL A 65 -24.02 -52.93 -14.53
N GLN A 66 -24.60 -54.02 -15.04
CA GLN A 66 -25.18 -54.05 -16.39
C GLN A 66 -26.47 -53.24 -16.50
N SER A 67 -27.37 -53.27 -15.52
CA SER A 67 -28.55 -52.37 -15.51
C SER A 67 -28.15 -50.90 -15.46
N TYR A 68 -27.12 -50.54 -14.69
CA TYR A 68 -26.58 -49.18 -14.66
C TYR A 68 -25.90 -48.81 -16.00
N ALA A 69 -25.14 -49.72 -16.60
CA ALA A 69 -24.44 -49.51 -17.87
C ALA A 69 -25.37 -49.50 -19.10
N ILE A 70 -26.58 -50.06 -19.01
CA ILE A 70 -27.61 -49.99 -20.06
C ILE A 70 -28.38 -48.66 -19.99
N HIS A 71 -28.67 -48.16 -18.79
CA HIS A 71 -29.25 -46.81 -18.64
C HIS A 71 -28.27 -45.66 -18.94
N LEU A 72 -26.97 -45.95 -19.11
CA LEU A 72 -25.93 -45.02 -19.54
C LEU A 72 -25.53 -45.17 -21.02
N LYS A 73 -26.38 -45.80 -21.86
CA LYS A 73 -26.10 -45.96 -23.30
C LYS A 73 -27.19 -45.51 -24.28
N ASP A 74 -28.46 -45.47 -23.88
CA ASP A 74 -29.57 -44.99 -24.72
C ASP A 74 -30.22 -43.70 -24.18
N GLN A 75 -29.45 -42.89 -23.44
CA GLN A 75 -29.64 -41.43 -23.50
C GLN A 75 -28.57 -40.86 -24.42
N GLU A 76 -28.95 -40.64 -25.67
CA GLU A 76 -28.41 -39.51 -26.43
C GLU A 76 -28.74 -38.25 -25.64
N CYS A 77 -27.80 -37.84 -24.77
CA CYS A 77 -27.77 -36.46 -24.29
C CYS A 77 -27.70 -35.61 -25.57
N PRO A 78 -28.74 -34.82 -25.91
CA PRO A 78 -28.80 -34.14 -27.19
C PRO A 78 -27.54 -33.30 -27.30
N GLU A 79 -26.76 -33.48 -28.38
CA GLU A 79 -25.40 -32.94 -28.49
C GLU A 79 -25.36 -31.55 -27.87
N ARG A 80 -24.64 -31.40 -26.75
CA ARG A 80 -24.36 -30.07 -26.19
C ARG A 80 -23.49 -29.38 -27.22
N LYS A 81 -24.14 -28.74 -28.20
CA LYS A 81 -23.54 -27.96 -29.27
C LYS A 81 -22.60 -27.01 -28.56
N SER A 82 -21.29 -27.28 -28.67
CA SER A 82 -20.28 -26.43 -28.07
C SER A 82 -20.57 -25.02 -28.57
N PRO A 83 -20.85 -24.04 -27.68
CA PRO A 83 -21.31 -22.73 -28.10
C PRO A 83 -20.42 -22.21 -29.22
N SER A 84 -21.05 -21.92 -30.36
CA SER A 84 -20.32 -21.55 -31.57
C SER A 84 -19.78 -20.15 -31.38
N PHE A 85 -18.52 -20.08 -30.93
CA PHE A 85 -17.73 -18.86 -30.79
C PHE A 85 -18.03 -17.93 -31.98
N ASN A 86 -18.46 -16.70 -31.72
CA ASN A 86 -18.94 -15.78 -32.74
C ASN A 86 -17.76 -15.19 -33.53
N ILE A 87 -17.18 -15.96 -34.44
CA ILE A 87 -16.02 -15.57 -35.27
C ILE A 87 -16.46 -14.71 -36.46
N LYS A 88 -17.03 -13.53 -36.18
CA LYS A 88 -17.15 -12.46 -37.17
C LYS A 88 -15.80 -11.74 -37.29
N SER A 89 -14.86 -12.37 -37.98
CA SER A 89 -13.54 -11.82 -38.28
C SER A 89 -13.31 -11.72 -39.78
N SER A 90 -12.66 -10.64 -40.22
CA SER A 90 -12.12 -10.49 -41.58
C SER A 90 -10.74 -11.16 -41.75
N LEU A 91 -10.12 -11.61 -40.64
CA LEU A 91 -8.77 -12.16 -40.59
C LEU A 91 -8.73 -13.65 -40.98
N PRO A 92 -7.63 -14.13 -41.61
CA PRO A 92 -7.34 -15.56 -41.72
C PRO A 92 -7.26 -16.26 -40.35
N LYS A 93 -7.62 -17.55 -40.30
CA LYS A 93 -7.67 -18.31 -39.04
C LYS A 93 -6.31 -18.44 -38.33
N ASP A 94 -5.22 -18.56 -39.06
CA ASP A 94 -3.85 -18.58 -38.53
C ASP A 94 -3.47 -17.24 -37.90
N VAL A 95 -3.72 -16.13 -38.62
CA VAL A 95 -3.48 -14.76 -38.13
C VAL A 95 -4.34 -14.45 -36.91
N LEU A 96 -5.60 -14.89 -36.89
CA LEU A 96 -6.50 -14.74 -35.74
C LEU A 96 -5.98 -15.48 -34.51
N LEU A 97 -5.56 -16.75 -34.65
CA LEU A 97 -5.01 -17.54 -33.56
C LEU A 97 -3.69 -16.94 -33.04
N ASP A 98 -2.80 -16.48 -33.93
CA ASP A 98 -1.55 -15.84 -33.53
C ASP A 98 -1.79 -14.55 -32.73
N ARG A 99 -2.81 -13.76 -33.09
CA ARG A 99 -3.24 -12.56 -32.34
C ARG A 99 -3.85 -12.87 -30.99
N ILE A 100 -4.73 -13.87 -30.91
CA ILE A 100 -5.33 -14.33 -29.65
C ILE A 100 -4.24 -14.81 -28.67
N ARG A 101 -3.30 -15.62 -29.16
CA ARG A 101 -2.10 -16.04 -28.42
C ARG A 101 -1.25 -14.82 -28.03
N GLY A 102 -1.09 -13.86 -28.94
CA GLY A 102 -0.37 -12.61 -28.73
C GLY A 102 -0.94 -11.78 -27.58
N THR A 103 -2.26 -11.66 -27.46
CA THR A 103 -2.92 -11.01 -26.32
C THR A 103 -2.58 -11.70 -25.00
N ILE A 104 -2.71 -13.03 -24.93
CA ILE A 104 -2.57 -13.80 -23.69
C ILE A 104 -1.12 -13.84 -23.22
N TYR A 105 -0.19 -14.27 -24.07
CA TYR A 105 1.24 -14.24 -23.73
C TYR A 105 1.75 -12.81 -23.54
N GLY A 106 1.21 -11.85 -24.29
CA GLY A 106 1.55 -10.44 -24.15
C GLY A 106 1.24 -9.92 -22.75
N ASN A 107 0.07 -10.27 -22.20
CA ASN A 107 -0.30 -9.95 -20.81
C ASN A 107 0.75 -10.49 -19.83
N CYS A 108 1.00 -11.81 -19.86
CA CYS A 108 1.91 -12.49 -18.93
C CYS A 108 3.37 -12.06 -19.07
N ILE A 109 3.84 -11.74 -20.29
CA ILE A 109 5.20 -11.22 -20.51
C ILE A 109 5.31 -9.78 -20.03
N GLY A 110 4.29 -8.95 -20.24
CA GLY A 110 4.31 -7.54 -19.84
C GLY A 110 4.34 -7.36 -18.33
N ASP A 111 3.48 -8.12 -17.65
CA ASP A 111 3.47 -8.38 -16.21
C ASP A 111 4.86 -8.77 -15.69
N ALA A 112 5.38 -9.94 -16.12
CA ALA A 112 6.66 -10.49 -15.65
C ALA A 112 7.91 -9.64 -15.97
N ILE A 113 7.84 -8.76 -16.97
CA ILE A 113 8.90 -7.78 -17.29
C ILE A 113 8.75 -6.49 -16.46
N GLY A 114 7.53 -6.05 -16.17
CA GLY A 114 7.27 -4.88 -15.33
C GLY A 114 7.60 -5.11 -13.86
N LEU A 115 7.41 -6.33 -13.35
CA LEU A 115 7.84 -6.76 -12.00
C LEU A 115 9.33 -6.44 -11.71
N LEU A 116 10.19 -6.38 -12.74
CA LEU A 116 11.60 -6.02 -12.63
C LEU A 116 11.83 -4.58 -12.10
N THR A 117 10.85 -3.68 -12.25
CA THR A 117 10.95 -2.26 -11.90
C THR A 117 9.79 -1.75 -11.03
N GLU A 118 8.89 -2.63 -10.61
CA GLU A 118 7.72 -2.30 -9.80
C GLU A 118 8.06 -1.53 -8.50
N PHE A 119 7.26 -0.52 -8.19
CA PHE A 119 7.40 0.48 -7.12
C PHE A 119 8.68 1.34 -7.14
N MET A 120 9.67 1.06 -8.00
CA MET A 120 10.85 1.91 -8.19
C MET A 120 10.46 3.29 -8.72
N LEU A 121 11.31 4.29 -8.49
CA LEU A 121 11.36 5.50 -9.32
C LEU A 121 11.99 5.19 -10.69
N LYS A 122 11.65 5.98 -11.70
CA LYS A 122 12.32 5.95 -13.02
C LYS A 122 13.84 6.06 -12.90
N GLU A 123 14.31 7.05 -12.14
CA GLU A 123 15.74 7.30 -11.94
C GLU A 123 16.44 6.17 -11.18
N GLU A 124 15.70 5.47 -10.31
CA GLU A 124 16.17 4.32 -9.53
C GLU A 124 16.28 3.08 -10.42
N ALA A 125 15.26 2.76 -11.21
CA ALA A 125 15.29 1.72 -12.23
C ALA A 125 16.42 1.96 -13.23
N GLU A 126 16.52 3.17 -13.80
CA GLU A 126 17.64 3.54 -14.67
C GLU A 126 18.99 3.33 -13.97
N GLN A 127 19.16 3.76 -12.73
CA GLN A 127 20.44 3.64 -12.02
C GLN A 127 20.79 2.18 -11.68
N ILE A 128 19.82 1.35 -11.32
CA ILE A 128 20.02 -0.09 -11.07
C ILE A 128 20.46 -0.79 -12.35
N TYR A 129 19.70 -0.66 -13.44
CA TYR A 129 19.97 -1.39 -14.68
C TYR A 129 21.17 -0.84 -15.46
N ARG A 130 21.53 0.45 -15.31
CA ARG A 130 22.85 0.97 -15.76
C ARG A 130 24.02 0.27 -15.06
N ASN A 131 23.89 -0.12 -13.79
CA ASN A 131 24.95 -0.85 -13.09
C ASN A 131 25.11 -2.31 -13.58
N TYR A 132 24.04 -2.94 -14.08
CA TYR A 132 24.08 -4.29 -14.65
C TYR A 132 24.91 -4.41 -15.94
N GLN A 133 25.00 -3.34 -16.75
CA GLN A 133 25.89 -3.30 -17.92
C GLN A 133 27.38 -3.28 -17.52
N ALA A 134 27.70 -2.65 -16.39
CA ALA A 134 29.04 -2.22 -16.05
C ALA A 134 29.90 -3.33 -15.39
N LYS A 135 30.01 -4.49 -16.04
CA LYS A 135 30.62 -5.72 -15.52
C LYS A 135 32.16 -5.70 -15.36
N SER A 136 32.84 -4.57 -15.61
CA SER A 136 34.25 -4.39 -15.21
C SER A 136 34.57 -2.98 -14.73
N TRP A 137 35.53 -2.87 -13.82
CA TRP A 137 36.02 -1.59 -13.28
C TRP A 137 36.64 -0.68 -14.36
N LEU A 138 37.31 -1.27 -15.36
CA LEU A 138 37.85 -0.56 -16.52
C LEU A 138 36.76 0.03 -17.42
N GLN A 139 35.59 -0.61 -17.47
CA GLN A 139 34.44 -0.13 -18.24
C GLN A 139 33.71 1.02 -17.53
N LYS A 140 33.57 0.94 -16.19
CA LYS A 140 33.08 2.04 -15.32
C LYS A 140 33.89 3.33 -15.45
N LEU A 141 35.17 3.25 -15.84
CA LEU A 141 36.01 4.42 -16.13
C LEU A 141 35.81 5.00 -17.54
N LYS A 142 35.47 4.17 -18.54
CA LYS A 142 35.27 4.61 -19.93
C LYS A 142 33.87 5.19 -20.19
N GLU A 143 32.85 4.69 -19.51
CA GLU A 143 31.45 5.07 -19.76
C GLU A 143 31.05 6.41 -19.12
N LYS A 144 31.87 6.97 -18.22
CA LYS A 144 31.67 8.31 -17.60
C LYS A 144 31.58 9.50 -18.57
N VAL A 145 31.74 9.28 -19.88
CA VAL A 145 31.78 10.33 -20.93
C VAL A 145 30.65 10.17 -21.96
N LYS A 146 29.79 9.14 -21.87
CA LYS A 146 28.62 8.97 -22.77
C LYS A 146 27.37 8.56 -22.01
N LYS A 147 26.22 9.15 -22.36
CA LYS A 147 24.90 8.59 -22.01
C LYS A 147 24.76 7.23 -22.71
N SER A 148 25.02 6.13 -22.02
CA SER A 148 24.76 4.79 -22.55
C SER A 148 23.25 4.56 -22.72
N ARG A 149 22.87 3.80 -23.75
CA ARG A 149 21.53 3.22 -23.87
C ARG A 149 21.34 2.23 -22.70
N LEU A 150 20.17 2.27 -22.05
CA LEU A 150 19.79 1.30 -21.03
C LEU A 150 19.90 -0.14 -21.57
N PRO A 151 20.19 -1.16 -20.75
CA PRO A 151 20.20 -2.53 -21.23
C PRO A 151 18.78 -2.96 -21.63
N ASN A 152 18.72 -3.87 -22.59
CA ASN A 152 17.52 -4.64 -22.84
C ASN A 152 17.22 -5.50 -21.58
N LEU A 153 15.97 -5.60 -21.16
CA LEU A 153 15.57 -6.30 -19.92
C LEU A 153 15.42 -7.80 -20.17
N GLU A 154 15.85 -8.63 -19.22
CA GLU A 154 15.64 -10.08 -19.18
C GLU A 154 15.30 -10.49 -17.75
N TYR A 155 14.49 -11.53 -17.56
CA TYR A 155 13.99 -11.96 -16.24
C TYR A 155 15.10 -12.19 -15.18
N ASN A 156 16.28 -12.62 -15.61
CA ASN A 156 17.42 -12.87 -14.71
C ASN A 156 18.12 -11.60 -14.19
N MET A 157 17.65 -10.40 -14.55
CA MET A 157 18.11 -9.14 -13.97
C MET A 157 17.29 -8.69 -12.75
N LYS A 158 16.27 -9.47 -12.33
CA LYS A 158 15.42 -9.19 -11.15
C LYS A 158 16.28 -8.81 -9.92
N SER A 159 16.04 -7.62 -9.37
CA SER A 159 16.66 -7.19 -8.11
C SER A 159 16.17 -8.00 -6.91
N GLN A 160 17.02 -8.13 -5.88
CA GLN A 160 16.71 -8.81 -4.63
C GLN A 160 16.24 -7.81 -3.57
N ASP A 161 15.03 -7.99 -3.07
CA ASP A 161 14.35 -7.18 -2.07
C ASP A 161 13.01 -7.84 -1.65
N MET A 162 12.44 -7.34 -0.54
CA MET A 162 11.22 -7.90 0.08
C MET A 162 9.99 -8.02 -0.84
N HIS A 163 9.92 -7.25 -1.94
CA HIS A 163 8.81 -7.37 -2.88
C HIS A 163 9.14 -8.35 -4.01
N ARG A 164 10.23 -8.12 -4.73
CA ARG A 164 10.58 -8.96 -5.89
C ARG A 164 10.99 -10.38 -5.51
N ASP A 165 11.52 -10.64 -4.31
CA ASP A 165 11.90 -11.98 -3.88
C ASP A 165 10.71 -12.90 -3.52
N ARG A 166 9.47 -12.38 -3.56
CA ARG A 166 8.25 -13.19 -3.42
C ARG A 166 8.01 -14.14 -4.62
N PHE A 167 8.43 -13.72 -5.81
CA PHE A 167 8.17 -14.38 -7.10
C PHE A 167 9.42 -15.08 -7.66
N ALA A 168 9.28 -16.13 -8.48
CA ALA A 168 10.43 -16.74 -9.15
C ALA A 168 11.01 -15.84 -10.26
N THR A 169 12.14 -16.26 -10.85
CA THR A 169 12.64 -15.63 -12.07
C THR A 169 11.74 -15.98 -13.25
N GLY A 170 11.12 -14.95 -13.85
CA GLY A 170 10.22 -15.10 -15.00
C GLY A 170 8.75 -15.36 -14.61
N ASP A 171 8.41 -15.30 -13.33
CA ASP A 171 7.03 -15.34 -12.84
C ASP A 171 6.23 -14.09 -13.20
N TRP A 172 4.92 -14.26 -13.21
CA TRP A 172 3.91 -13.19 -13.32
C TRP A 172 3.25 -12.90 -11.97
N THR A 173 2.46 -11.83 -11.87
CA THR A 173 1.80 -11.33 -10.64
C THR A 173 0.29 -11.61 -10.66
N ASP A 174 -0.51 -10.93 -9.82
CA ASP A 174 -1.96 -11.17 -9.75
C ASP A 174 -2.74 -10.70 -10.99
N ASP A 175 -2.11 -9.92 -11.85
CA ASP A 175 -2.63 -9.48 -13.15
C ASP A 175 -2.95 -10.66 -14.05
N SER A 176 -1.95 -11.51 -14.29
CA SER A 176 -2.07 -12.68 -15.16
C SER A 176 -2.86 -13.81 -14.49
N ASP A 177 -2.67 -14.03 -13.19
CA ASP A 177 -3.46 -15.00 -12.44
C ASP A 177 -4.96 -14.69 -12.52
N GLN A 178 -5.35 -13.44 -12.25
CA GLN A 178 -6.77 -13.05 -12.28
C GLN A 178 -7.33 -13.02 -13.71
N MET A 179 -6.50 -12.75 -14.75
CA MET A 179 -6.88 -12.96 -16.15
C MET A 179 -7.22 -14.43 -16.41
N ILE A 180 -6.42 -15.36 -15.87
CA ILE A 180 -6.62 -16.80 -16.04
C ILE A 180 -7.85 -17.29 -15.25
N LEU A 181 -8.15 -16.72 -14.08
CA LEU A 181 -9.40 -16.98 -13.35
C LEU A 181 -10.64 -16.54 -14.15
N ILE A 182 -10.57 -15.39 -14.86
CA ILE A 182 -11.63 -14.94 -15.79
C ILE A 182 -11.75 -15.93 -16.95
N LEU A 183 -10.64 -16.34 -17.58
CA LEU A 183 -10.62 -17.35 -18.65
C LEU A 183 -11.32 -18.64 -18.22
N LEU A 184 -10.99 -19.16 -17.04
CA LEU A 184 -11.60 -20.37 -16.48
C LEU A 184 -13.11 -20.20 -16.27
N SER A 185 -13.55 -19.07 -15.72
CA SER A 185 -14.98 -18.79 -15.55
C SER A 185 -15.73 -18.72 -16.90
N LEU A 186 -15.17 -18.07 -17.92
CA LEU A 186 -15.76 -18.03 -19.27
C LEU A 186 -15.77 -19.42 -19.95
N VAL A 187 -14.75 -20.25 -19.70
CA VAL A 187 -14.68 -21.62 -20.21
C VAL A 187 -15.77 -22.50 -19.58
N GLU A 188 -16.02 -22.35 -18.28
CA GLU A 188 -17.00 -23.17 -17.53
C GLU A 188 -18.46 -22.70 -17.71
N ASN A 189 -18.71 -21.40 -17.86
CA ASN A 189 -20.07 -20.83 -17.93
C ASN A 189 -20.55 -20.55 -19.37
N ASP A 190 -20.20 -21.43 -20.32
CA ASP A 190 -20.60 -21.34 -21.74
C ASP A 190 -20.39 -19.95 -22.37
N GLY A 191 -19.29 -19.28 -21.99
CA GLY A 191 -18.84 -17.98 -22.51
C GLY A 191 -19.46 -16.73 -21.87
N LYS A 192 -20.28 -16.91 -20.82
CA LYS A 192 -20.88 -15.79 -20.06
C LYS A 192 -20.10 -15.51 -18.80
N MET A 193 -19.86 -14.23 -18.51
CA MET A 193 -19.24 -13.82 -17.27
C MET A 193 -20.25 -13.91 -16.12
N VAL A 194 -20.13 -14.93 -15.27
CA VAL A 194 -21.01 -15.13 -14.10
C VAL A 194 -20.31 -14.56 -12.85
N PRO A 195 -20.79 -13.42 -12.28
CA PRO A 195 -20.06 -12.71 -11.21
C PRO A 195 -19.78 -13.58 -9.98
N VAL A 196 -20.77 -14.36 -9.54
CA VAL A 196 -20.68 -15.22 -8.34
C VAL A 196 -19.71 -16.39 -8.53
N ASP A 197 -19.53 -16.89 -9.75
CA ASP A 197 -18.54 -17.93 -10.04
C ASP A 197 -17.12 -17.36 -10.03
N PHE A 198 -16.92 -16.21 -10.68
CA PHE A 198 -15.64 -15.51 -10.64
C PHE A 198 -15.27 -15.06 -9.22
N ALA A 199 -16.23 -14.59 -8.42
CA ALA A 199 -16.03 -14.27 -7.01
C ALA A 199 -15.54 -15.49 -6.19
N LYS A 200 -16.11 -16.68 -6.42
CA LYS A 200 -15.66 -17.93 -5.77
C LYS A 200 -14.25 -18.33 -6.22
N LYS A 201 -13.93 -18.17 -7.51
CA LYS A 201 -12.58 -18.40 -8.05
C LYS A 201 -11.56 -17.42 -7.46
N MET A 202 -11.86 -16.13 -7.45
CA MET A 202 -11.08 -15.05 -6.81
C MET A 202 -10.83 -15.33 -5.33
N LYS A 203 -11.88 -15.69 -4.57
CA LYS A 203 -11.78 -15.98 -3.14
C LYS A 203 -10.85 -17.17 -2.87
N LYS A 204 -11.06 -18.28 -3.58
CA LYS A 204 -10.21 -19.47 -3.46
C LYS A 204 -8.74 -19.15 -3.81
N TRP A 205 -8.48 -18.47 -4.92
CA TRP A 205 -7.12 -18.07 -5.30
C TRP A 205 -6.47 -17.15 -4.25
N SER A 206 -7.22 -16.23 -3.65
CA SER A 206 -6.70 -15.36 -2.57
C SER A 206 -6.32 -16.11 -1.28
N GLU A 207 -6.79 -17.34 -1.13
CA GLU A 207 -6.56 -18.21 0.04
C GLU A 207 -5.59 -19.37 -0.27
N GLU A 208 -5.49 -19.79 -1.53
CA GLU A 208 -4.83 -21.04 -1.94
C GLU A 208 -3.81 -20.91 -3.09
N GLY A 209 -3.84 -19.85 -3.90
CA GLY A 209 -3.04 -19.72 -5.13
C GLY A 209 -3.43 -20.73 -6.21
N PHE A 210 -2.61 -20.89 -7.27
CA PHE A 210 -2.65 -22.11 -8.08
C PHE A 210 -1.72 -23.16 -7.46
N LYS A 211 -2.31 -24.04 -6.65
CA LYS A 211 -1.60 -25.16 -5.99
C LYS A 211 -0.85 -26.08 -6.97
N GLU A 212 -1.30 -26.13 -8.21
CA GLU A 212 -0.66 -26.84 -9.31
C GLU A 212 0.62 -26.19 -9.86
N LEU A 213 0.84 -24.90 -9.57
CA LEU A 213 2.07 -24.16 -9.89
C LEU A 213 3.04 -24.13 -8.69
N GLY A 214 2.47 -24.11 -7.48
CA GLY A 214 3.19 -24.10 -6.20
C GLY A 214 3.01 -22.80 -5.39
N ASP A 215 2.04 -21.97 -5.78
CA ASP A 215 1.91 -20.59 -5.31
C ASP A 215 1.43 -20.46 -3.86
N ILE A 216 1.56 -19.23 -3.35
CA ILE A 216 1.00 -18.81 -2.07
C ILE A 216 -0.23 -17.93 -2.36
N GLY A 217 -1.34 -18.21 -1.67
CA GLY A 217 -2.62 -17.52 -1.89
C GLY A 217 -2.53 -16.00 -1.76
N GLY A 218 -3.11 -15.30 -2.74
CA GLY A 218 -3.17 -13.84 -2.75
C GLY A 218 -1.82 -13.16 -2.86
N MET A 219 -0.82 -13.77 -3.50
CA MET A 219 0.38 -13.02 -3.90
C MET A 219 -0.01 -11.87 -4.85
N GLY A 220 0.76 -10.78 -4.87
CA GLY A 220 0.40 -9.50 -5.52
C GLY A 220 -0.73 -8.71 -4.85
N ILE A 221 -1.89 -9.35 -4.66
CA ILE A 221 -3.24 -8.79 -4.42
C ILE A 221 -3.36 -7.31 -3.96
N GLY A 222 -3.92 -6.51 -4.87
CA GLY A 222 -4.25 -5.11 -4.61
C GLY A 222 -5.22 -4.87 -3.43
N ARG A 223 -5.02 -3.76 -2.70
CA ARG A 223 -5.77 -3.43 -1.46
C ARG A 223 -7.29 -3.35 -1.64
N THR A 224 -7.77 -2.88 -2.79
CA THR A 224 -9.22 -2.78 -3.07
C THR A 224 -9.80 -4.16 -3.33
N THR A 225 -9.14 -4.98 -4.15
CA THR A 225 -9.46 -6.41 -4.36
C THR A 225 -9.57 -7.14 -3.02
N LEU A 226 -8.55 -7.03 -2.14
CA LEU A 226 -8.56 -7.65 -0.82
C LEU A 226 -9.69 -7.15 0.09
N SER A 227 -10.04 -5.85 0.02
CA SER A 227 -11.14 -5.28 0.82
C SER A 227 -12.51 -5.79 0.38
N VAL A 228 -12.74 -5.96 -0.93
CA VAL A 228 -13.99 -6.54 -1.46
C VAL A 228 -14.06 -8.04 -1.18
N LEU A 229 -12.97 -8.79 -1.35
CA LEU A 229 -12.88 -10.23 -1.01
C LEU A 229 -13.03 -10.52 0.49
N GLY A 230 -12.92 -9.49 1.35
CA GLY A 230 -13.21 -9.53 2.78
C GLY A 230 -14.64 -9.13 3.16
N HIS A 231 -15.47 -8.67 2.22
CA HIS A 231 -16.84 -8.26 2.51
C HIS A 231 -17.74 -9.49 2.74
N PRO A 232 -18.60 -9.53 3.79
CA PRO A 232 -19.39 -10.72 4.14
C PRO A 232 -20.23 -11.28 2.99
N ASN A 233 -20.85 -10.41 2.19
CA ASN A 233 -21.75 -10.82 1.10
C ASN A 233 -21.00 -11.18 -0.21
N PHE A 234 -19.67 -11.09 -0.28
CA PHE A 234 -18.91 -11.19 -1.54
C PHE A 234 -19.16 -12.49 -2.34
N LEU A 235 -19.43 -13.61 -1.65
CA LEU A 235 -19.69 -14.91 -2.29
C LEU A 235 -21.16 -15.11 -2.71
N GLU A 236 -22.04 -14.17 -2.36
CA GLU A 236 -23.47 -14.16 -2.68
C GLU A 236 -23.80 -13.06 -3.69
N ASP A 237 -23.37 -11.83 -3.42
CA ASP A 237 -23.40 -10.69 -4.33
C ASP A 237 -22.05 -9.93 -4.31
N PRO A 238 -21.15 -10.22 -5.26
CA PRO A 238 -19.87 -9.52 -5.37
C PRO A 238 -20.00 -8.11 -5.94
N HIS A 239 -21.08 -7.79 -6.68
CA HIS A 239 -21.29 -6.45 -7.24
C HIS A 239 -21.71 -5.48 -6.15
N GLU A 240 -22.63 -5.90 -5.27
CA GLU A 240 -22.98 -5.12 -4.08
C GLU A 240 -21.79 -5.01 -3.11
N ALA A 241 -20.99 -6.07 -2.95
CA ALA A 241 -19.75 -5.99 -2.16
C ALA A 241 -18.75 -4.95 -2.70
N ALA A 242 -18.59 -4.86 -4.02
CA ALA A 242 -17.74 -3.85 -4.66
C ALA A 242 -18.33 -2.43 -4.55
N ASN A 243 -19.65 -2.28 -4.74
CA ASN A 243 -20.37 -1.02 -4.56
C ASN A 243 -20.17 -0.48 -3.14
N VAL A 244 -20.47 -1.29 -2.13
CA VAL A 244 -20.37 -0.91 -0.71
C VAL A 244 -18.95 -0.46 -0.33
N VAL A 245 -17.90 -1.15 -0.81
CA VAL A 245 -16.50 -0.75 -0.58
C VAL A 245 -16.13 0.55 -1.31
N TRP A 246 -16.65 0.77 -2.53
CA TRP A 246 -16.45 2.02 -3.28
C TRP A 246 -17.17 3.20 -2.60
N GLU A 247 -18.40 3.03 -2.12
CA GLU A 247 -19.13 4.04 -1.36
C GLU A 247 -18.48 4.37 -0.02
N TYR A 248 -17.98 3.37 0.72
CA TYR A 248 -17.18 3.59 1.93
C TYR A 248 -15.88 4.38 1.70
N SER A 249 -15.45 4.52 0.44
CA SER A 249 -14.30 5.34 0.04
C SER A 249 -14.64 6.80 -0.29
N ASP A 250 -15.86 7.26 -0.01
CA ASP A 250 -16.42 8.51 -0.55
C ASP A 250 -16.45 8.51 -2.11
N ARG A 251 -16.58 7.31 -2.71
CA ARG A 251 -16.55 7.04 -4.17
C ARG A 251 -15.27 7.50 -4.92
N VAL A 252 -14.14 7.70 -4.24
CA VAL A 252 -12.92 8.22 -4.90
C VAL A 252 -11.96 7.17 -5.47
N ILE A 253 -12.06 5.88 -5.07
CA ILE A 253 -11.07 4.86 -5.46
C ILE A 253 -11.29 4.33 -6.89
N ALA A 254 -10.30 4.55 -7.76
CA ALA A 254 -10.28 4.03 -9.13
C ALA A 254 -8.93 3.36 -9.49
N PRO A 255 -8.57 2.25 -8.82
CA PRO A 255 -7.33 1.53 -9.10
C PRO A 255 -7.40 0.72 -10.39
N ASN A 256 -6.23 0.44 -10.96
CA ASN A 256 -5.96 -0.43 -12.09
C ASN A 256 -6.40 -1.91 -11.92
N GLY A 257 -6.65 -2.38 -10.70
CA GLY A 257 -7.06 -3.74 -10.35
C GLY A 257 -8.29 -4.33 -11.09
N GLY A 258 -9.00 -3.53 -11.86
CA GLY A 258 -10.01 -3.99 -12.83
C GLY A 258 -9.39 -4.26 -14.21
N VAL A 259 -8.72 -3.27 -14.80
CA VAL A 259 -8.31 -3.31 -16.21
C VAL A 259 -7.25 -4.38 -16.49
N MET A 260 -6.32 -4.56 -15.55
CA MET A 260 -5.15 -5.44 -15.65
C MET A 260 -5.44 -6.88 -16.13
N ARG A 261 -6.57 -7.42 -15.67
CA ARG A 261 -6.99 -8.81 -15.88
C ARG A 261 -8.02 -8.99 -16.99
N THR A 262 -8.56 -7.90 -17.54
CA THR A 262 -9.75 -7.96 -18.41
C THR A 262 -9.47 -8.25 -19.87
N SER A 263 -8.21 -8.21 -20.32
CA SER A 263 -7.80 -8.41 -21.72
C SER A 263 -8.44 -9.63 -22.41
N ILE A 264 -8.56 -10.76 -21.71
CA ILE A 264 -9.19 -11.99 -22.22
C ILE A 264 -10.68 -11.83 -22.57
N LEU A 265 -11.39 -10.86 -22.00
CA LEU A 265 -12.80 -10.61 -22.32
C LEU A 265 -12.97 -9.95 -23.70
N GLY A 266 -11.94 -9.26 -24.19
CA GLY A 266 -11.87 -8.80 -25.60
C GLY A 266 -11.51 -9.92 -26.59
N VAL A 267 -10.91 -11.01 -26.10
CA VAL A 267 -10.68 -12.25 -26.88
C VAL A 267 -11.94 -13.11 -26.95
N HIS A 268 -12.79 -13.08 -25.91
CA HIS A 268 -13.94 -13.96 -25.78
C HIS A 268 -15.19 -13.42 -26.50
N GLU A 269 -15.85 -14.25 -27.31
CA GLU A 269 -17.01 -13.85 -28.14
C GLU A 269 -16.79 -12.55 -28.95
N PHE A 270 -15.54 -12.27 -29.37
CA PHE A 270 -15.11 -10.98 -29.89
C PHE A 270 -15.94 -10.45 -31.08
N GLY A 271 -16.66 -11.29 -31.84
CA GLY A 271 -17.59 -10.87 -32.89
C GLY A 271 -18.95 -10.37 -32.39
N ASP A 272 -19.15 -10.21 -31.09
CA ASP A 272 -20.30 -9.56 -30.46
C ASP A 272 -19.80 -8.50 -29.47
N ILE A 273 -19.80 -7.23 -29.90
CA ILE A 273 -19.24 -6.14 -29.09
C ILE A 273 -20.09 -5.86 -27.84
N ASP A 274 -21.40 -6.08 -27.91
CA ASP A 274 -22.31 -5.92 -26.77
C ASP A 274 -22.07 -7.02 -25.73
N ALA A 275 -21.81 -8.26 -26.17
CA ALA A 275 -21.41 -9.36 -25.27
C ALA A 275 -20.05 -9.12 -24.63
N VAL A 276 -19.06 -8.59 -25.38
CA VAL A 276 -17.75 -8.18 -24.83
C VAL A 276 -17.95 -7.11 -23.76
N ILE A 277 -18.67 -6.02 -24.05
CA ILE A 277 -18.92 -4.94 -23.09
C ILE A 277 -19.66 -5.45 -21.85
N ALA A 278 -20.71 -6.26 -22.02
CA ALA A 278 -21.48 -6.82 -20.90
C ALA A 278 -20.63 -7.75 -20.00
N ASN A 279 -19.83 -8.63 -20.59
CA ASN A 279 -18.90 -9.51 -19.87
C ASN A 279 -17.81 -8.69 -19.15
N THR A 280 -17.27 -7.65 -19.79
CA THR A 280 -16.28 -6.73 -19.20
C THR A 280 -16.81 -5.96 -18.01
N VAL A 281 -18.01 -5.36 -18.11
CA VAL A 281 -18.66 -4.68 -16.99
C VAL A 281 -18.90 -5.65 -15.83
N ALA A 282 -19.36 -6.86 -16.12
CA ALA A 282 -19.60 -7.88 -15.11
C ALA A 282 -18.32 -8.34 -14.38
N ALA A 283 -17.19 -8.49 -15.09
CA ALA A 283 -15.89 -8.89 -14.52
C ALA A 283 -15.21 -7.77 -13.71
N CYS A 284 -15.36 -6.52 -14.14
CA CYS A 284 -14.84 -5.36 -13.43
C CYS A 284 -15.60 -5.17 -12.10
N LYS A 285 -16.94 -5.11 -12.16
CA LYS A 285 -17.82 -4.92 -10.98
C LYS A 285 -17.71 -6.00 -9.90
N VAL A 286 -17.08 -7.16 -10.14
CA VAL A 286 -16.81 -8.14 -9.07
C VAL A 286 -15.85 -7.58 -8.01
N THR A 287 -14.98 -6.62 -8.32
CA THR A 287 -14.15 -5.94 -7.28
C THR A 287 -13.99 -4.43 -7.45
N HIS A 288 -14.37 -3.86 -8.60
CA HIS A 288 -14.15 -2.45 -8.93
C HIS A 288 -15.43 -1.84 -9.52
N ALA A 289 -16.19 -1.15 -8.68
CA ALA A 289 -17.46 -0.51 -9.06
C ALA A 289 -17.29 0.89 -9.70
N ASP A 290 -16.11 1.52 -9.60
CA ASP A 290 -15.89 2.88 -10.08
C ASP A 290 -16.04 2.98 -11.62
N PRO A 291 -16.83 3.94 -12.14
CA PRO A 291 -17.01 4.13 -13.58
C PRO A 291 -15.72 4.29 -14.39
N ARG A 292 -14.64 4.81 -13.79
CA ARG A 292 -13.32 4.98 -14.44
C ARG A 292 -12.60 3.64 -14.59
N CYS A 293 -12.74 2.74 -13.61
CA CYS A 293 -12.25 1.36 -13.73
C CYS A 293 -13.00 0.65 -14.85
N ILE A 294 -14.33 0.77 -14.88
CA ILE A 294 -15.18 0.17 -15.91
C ILE A 294 -14.82 0.71 -17.30
N ALA A 295 -14.70 2.03 -17.46
CA ALA A 295 -14.24 2.66 -18.70
C ALA A 295 -12.89 2.11 -19.18
N SER A 296 -11.93 1.97 -18.27
CA SER A 296 -10.59 1.45 -18.59
C SER A 296 -10.66 0.00 -19.12
N CYS A 297 -11.46 -0.84 -18.48
CA CYS A 297 -11.67 -2.23 -18.91
C CYS A 297 -12.36 -2.28 -20.28
N VAL A 298 -13.40 -1.46 -20.48
CA VAL A 298 -14.17 -1.42 -21.75
C VAL A 298 -13.30 -0.92 -22.89
N ALA A 299 -12.49 0.13 -22.70
CA ALA A 299 -11.58 0.62 -23.74
C ALA A 299 -10.60 -0.46 -24.19
N VAL A 300 -9.92 -1.14 -23.25
CA VAL A 300 -8.94 -2.20 -23.56
C VAL A 300 -9.61 -3.38 -24.26
N THR A 301 -10.77 -3.84 -23.77
CA THR A 301 -11.43 -5.03 -24.32
C THR A 301 -12.14 -4.79 -25.65
N THR A 302 -12.71 -3.61 -25.87
CA THR A 302 -13.29 -3.24 -27.18
C THR A 302 -12.20 -2.99 -28.23
N ALA A 303 -11.03 -2.46 -27.87
CA ALA A 303 -9.88 -2.36 -28.77
C ALA A 303 -9.37 -3.73 -29.22
N ILE A 304 -9.21 -4.68 -28.29
CA ILE A 304 -8.85 -6.08 -28.60
C ILE A 304 -9.93 -6.70 -29.51
N ALA A 305 -11.21 -6.58 -29.17
CA ALA A 305 -12.29 -7.14 -29.97
C ALA A 305 -12.37 -6.54 -31.38
N SER A 306 -12.23 -5.22 -31.52
CA SER A 306 -12.21 -4.52 -32.83
C SER A 306 -11.03 -4.98 -33.70
N MET A 307 -9.85 -5.17 -33.10
CA MET A 307 -8.70 -5.75 -33.79
C MET A 307 -8.94 -7.21 -34.22
N LEU A 308 -9.51 -8.06 -33.37
CA LEU A 308 -9.79 -9.47 -33.69
C LEU A 308 -10.95 -9.65 -34.69
N GLN A 309 -11.93 -8.73 -34.71
CA GLN A 309 -12.90 -8.60 -35.81
C GLN A 309 -12.22 -8.22 -37.14
N GLY A 310 -11.01 -7.64 -37.08
CA GLY A 310 -10.30 -7.10 -38.24
C GLY A 310 -10.99 -5.86 -38.81
N LYS A 311 -11.57 -5.03 -37.93
CA LYS A 311 -12.00 -3.65 -38.24
C LYS A 311 -10.79 -2.75 -38.46
N HIS A 312 -11.02 -1.58 -39.06
CA HIS A 312 -10.04 -0.50 -39.25
C HIS A 312 -8.74 -0.94 -39.96
N MET A 313 -8.78 -2.06 -40.67
CA MET A 313 -7.66 -2.57 -41.44
C MET A 313 -7.51 -1.76 -42.74
N THR A 314 -6.36 -1.14 -42.92
CA THR A 314 -5.99 -0.43 -44.16
C THR A 314 -5.80 -1.40 -45.33
N GLU A 315 -5.77 -0.88 -46.55
CA GLU A 315 -5.50 -1.67 -47.76
C GLU A 315 -4.12 -2.38 -47.75
N ARG A 316 -3.22 -1.99 -46.84
CA ARG A 316 -1.88 -2.58 -46.66
C ARG A 316 -1.86 -3.77 -45.69
N GLY A 317 -2.94 -4.02 -44.94
CA GLY A 317 -2.96 -5.01 -43.87
C GLY A 317 -2.42 -4.52 -42.52
N GLU A 318 -2.31 -3.20 -42.35
CA GLU A 318 -1.98 -2.50 -41.11
C GLU A 318 -3.26 -1.89 -40.50
N TYR A 319 -3.38 -1.80 -39.18
CA TYR A 319 -4.53 -1.13 -38.53
C TYR A 319 -4.37 0.39 -38.51
N ASP A 320 -5.46 1.10 -38.80
CA ASP A 320 -5.66 2.48 -38.36
C ASP A 320 -5.90 2.47 -36.83
N ILE A 321 -4.83 2.73 -36.07
CA ILE A 321 -4.85 2.70 -34.61
C ILE A 321 -5.68 3.84 -34.03
N ASP A 322 -5.74 5.00 -34.70
CA ASP A 322 -6.55 6.13 -34.23
C ASP A 322 -8.05 5.83 -34.38
N ALA A 323 -8.45 5.11 -35.43
CA ALA A 323 -9.82 4.61 -35.60
C ALA A 323 -10.18 3.52 -34.58
N VAL A 324 -9.29 2.54 -34.32
CA VAL A 324 -9.47 1.53 -33.25
C VAL A 324 -9.64 2.22 -31.89
N MET A 325 -8.77 3.18 -31.59
CA MET A 325 -8.84 3.96 -30.35
C MET A 325 -10.14 4.75 -30.24
N LYS A 326 -10.58 5.42 -31.32
CA LYS A 326 -11.81 6.20 -31.27
C LYS A 326 -13.04 5.34 -30.96
N GLU A 327 -13.22 4.22 -31.68
CA GLU A 327 -14.32 3.29 -31.41
C GLU A 327 -14.31 2.78 -29.96
N SER A 328 -13.11 2.50 -29.44
CA SER A 328 -12.93 2.01 -28.06
C SER A 328 -13.17 3.09 -27.00
N PHE A 329 -12.85 4.36 -27.32
CA PHE A 329 -13.14 5.52 -26.47
C PHE A 329 -14.64 5.78 -26.38
N ASP A 330 -15.33 5.78 -27.53
CA ASP A 330 -16.76 6.03 -27.63
C ASP A 330 -17.53 4.99 -26.77
N HIS A 331 -17.23 3.69 -26.91
CA HIS A 331 -17.81 2.62 -26.07
C HIS A 331 -17.49 2.75 -24.57
N ALA A 332 -16.25 3.12 -24.22
CA ALA A 332 -15.83 3.26 -22.83
C ALA A 332 -16.55 4.42 -22.13
N TYR A 333 -16.69 5.55 -22.83
CA TYR A 333 -17.37 6.74 -22.33
C TYR A 333 -18.88 6.50 -22.14
N GLU A 334 -19.57 5.95 -23.14
CA GLU A 334 -20.99 5.60 -23.06
C GLU A 334 -21.28 4.67 -21.87
N THR A 335 -20.43 3.65 -21.66
CA THR A 335 -20.58 2.69 -20.57
C THR A 335 -20.36 3.33 -19.20
N ALA A 336 -19.37 4.22 -19.09
CA ALA A 336 -19.07 4.94 -17.85
C ALA A 336 -20.19 5.91 -17.45
N ILE A 337 -20.71 6.68 -18.40
CA ILE A 337 -21.83 7.61 -18.18
C ILE A 337 -23.08 6.84 -17.75
N LYS A 338 -23.44 5.77 -18.47
CA LYS A 338 -24.56 4.91 -18.09
C LYS A 338 -24.43 4.41 -16.66
N ASN A 339 -23.24 3.91 -16.28
CA ASN A 339 -23.04 3.35 -14.95
C ASN A 339 -22.99 4.41 -13.83
N ALA A 340 -22.48 5.61 -14.08
CA ALA A 340 -22.53 6.71 -13.12
C ALA A 340 -23.99 7.12 -12.80
N VAL A 341 -24.85 7.16 -13.83
CA VAL A 341 -26.29 7.44 -13.69
C VAL A 341 -27.02 6.33 -12.90
N GLU A 342 -26.68 5.05 -13.13
CA GLU A 342 -27.22 3.91 -12.36
C GLU A 342 -27.03 4.07 -10.83
N HIS A 343 -25.96 4.76 -10.40
CA HIS A 343 -25.59 4.90 -8.98
C HIS A 343 -25.91 6.29 -8.40
N GLY A 344 -26.78 7.05 -9.07
CA GLY A 344 -27.31 8.31 -8.55
C GLY A 344 -26.26 9.42 -8.38
N GLY A 345 -25.20 9.41 -9.20
CA GLY A 345 -24.32 10.57 -9.30
C GLY A 345 -25.01 11.69 -10.09
N ASP A 346 -25.08 12.89 -9.52
CA ASP A 346 -25.32 14.10 -10.31
C ASP A 346 -24.24 14.21 -11.41
N SER A 347 -24.59 14.83 -12.54
CA SER A 347 -23.68 14.99 -13.68
C SER A 347 -22.41 15.73 -13.24
N LEU A 348 -21.28 15.00 -13.22
CA LEU A 348 -20.06 15.36 -12.52
C LEU A 348 -19.54 16.77 -12.84
N GLU A 349 -19.11 17.50 -11.81
CA GLU A 349 -18.59 18.89 -11.91
C GLU A 349 -17.29 19.01 -12.74
N THR A 350 -16.69 17.89 -13.13
CA THR A 350 -15.70 17.80 -14.23
C THR A 350 -16.07 16.62 -15.12
N THR A 351 -15.99 16.80 -16.44
CA THR A 351 -16.47 15.84 -17.44
C THR A 351 -15.63 14.56 -17.45
N PRO A 352 -16.24 13.35 -17.36
CA PRO A 352 -15.51 12.09 -17.49
C PRO A 352 -14.78 11.93 -18.83
N GLU A 353 -15.30 12.61 -19.87
CA GLU A 353 -14.77 12.65 -21.22
C GLU A 353 -13.34 13.23 -21.28
N GLU A 354 -13.11 14.39 -20.63
CA GLU A 354 -11.81 15.08 -20.70
C GLU A 354 -10.69 14.29 -20.05
N GLU A 355 -10.96 13.67 -18.89
CA GLU A 355 -9.95 12.87 -18.20
C GLU A 355 -9.65 11.56 -18.92
N LEU A 356 -10.68 10.81 -19.35
CA LEU A 356 -10.52 9.60 -20.15
C LEU A 356 -9.69 9.90 -21.42
N ARG A 357 -10.03 10.99 -22.11
CA ARG A 357 -9.38 11.41 -23.37
C ARG A 357 -7.92 11.81 -23.15
N LYS A 358 -7.64 12.57 -22.08
CA LYS A 358 -6.29 13.00 -21.70
C LYS A 358 -5.32 11.82 -21.53
N PHE A 359 -5.74 10.75 -20.86
CA PHE A 359 -4.86 9.60 -20.62
C PHE A 359 -4.83 8.60 -21.78
N MET A 360 -5.97 8.35 -22.45
CA MET A 360 -6.04 7.42 -23.58
C MET A 360 -5.22 7.89 -24.80
N PHE A 361 -5.28 9.19 -25.09
CA PHE A 361 -4.59 9.83 -26.22
C PHE A 361 -3.27 10.51 -25.81
N ALA A 362 -2.65 10.12 -24.69
CA ALA A 362 -1.38 10.68 -24.22
C ALA A 362 -0.23 10.46 -25.23
N GLU A 363 0.42 11.52 -25.68
CA GLU A 363 1.47 11.43 -26.71
C GLU A 363 2.75 10.74 -26.18
N SER A 364 3.07 10.91 -24.89
CA SER A 364 4.25 10.34 -24.25
C SER A 364 3.95 9.65 -22.91
N LEU A 365 4.81 8.71 -22.51
CA LEU A 365 4.78 8.10 -21.16
C LEU A 365 4.95 9.14 -20.04
N SER A 366 5.67 10.23 -20.30
CA SER A 366 5.82 11.38 -19.39
C SER A 366 4.51 12.11 -19.10
N ASP A 367 3.53 12.09 -20.01
CA ASP A 367 2.21 12.69 -19.78
C ASP A 367 1.35 11.85 -18.83
N LEU A 368 1.54 10.53 -18.85
CA LEU A 368 0.89 9.57 -17.95
C LEU A 368 1.44 9.65 -16.53
N ARG A 369 2.74 9.94 -16.36
CA ARG A 369 3.44 9.98 -15.06
C ARG A 369 3.26 8.70 -14.23
N LEU A 370 3.68 7.55 -14.77
CA LEU A 370 3.45 6.24 -14.16
C LEU A 370 4.06 6.11 -12.74
N GLY A 371 5.26 6.66 -12.51
CA GLY A 371 5.93 6.70 -11.21
C GLY A 371 5.39 7.70 -10.17
N GLU A 372 4.27 8.40 -10.42
CA GLU A 372 3.75 9.45 -9.53
C GLU A 372 3.13 8.84 -8.25
N SER A 373 3.88 8.89 -7.14
CA SER A 373 3.60 8.15 -5.88
C SER A 373 2.21 8.30 -5.25
N ARG A 374 1.44 9.34 -5.58
CA ARG A 374 0.07 9.58 -5.07
C ARG A 374 -1.04 8.95 -5.94
N SER A 375 -0.69 8.48 -7.13
CA SER A 375 -1.61 8.07 -8.20
C SER A 375 -1.04 6.93 -9.06
N ILE A 376 -0.14 6.13 -8.46
CA ILE A 376 0.70 5.10 -9.09
C ILE A 376 -0.15 4.09 -9.89
N GLY A 377 -1.01 3.32 -9.22
CA GLY A 377 -1.95 2.38 -9.85
C GLY A 377 -3.27 3.01 -10.30
N TYR A 378 -3.26 4.25 -10.82
CA TYR A 378 -4.50 4.87 -11.31
C TYR A 378 -4.96 4.23 -12.62
N THR A 379 -6.21 3.77 -12.67
CA THR A 379 -6.74 2.97 -13.80
C THR A 379 -6.56 3.61 -15.17
N TYR A 380 -6.76 4.93 -15.29
CA TYR A 380 -6.57 5.65 -16.56
C TYR A 380 -5.10 5.76 -16.99
N LYS A 381 -4.13 5.78 -16.06
CA LYS A 381 -2.70 5.78 -16.41
C LYS A 381 -2.27 4.45 -17.01
N CYS A 382 -2.70 3.35 -16.41
CA CYS A 382 -2.47 1.99 -16.90
C CYS A 382 -3.15 1.74 -18.27
N MET A 383 -4.43 2.12 -18.41
CA MET A 383 -5.11 2.12 -19.71
C MET A 383 -4.35 2.97 -20.75
N GLY A 384 -3.85 4.16 -20.34
CA GLY A 384 -3.05 5.05 -21.16
C GLY A 384 -1.71 4.47 -21.61
N SER A 385 -1.00 3.72 -20.75
CA SER A 385 0.24 3.03 -21.15
C SER A 385 -0.05 1.92 -22.17
N GLY A 386 -1.19 1.25 -22.00
CA GLY A 386 -1.76 0.31 -22.97
C GLY A 386 -1.93 0.92 -24.35
N PHE A 387 -2.66 2.04 -24.46
CA PHE A 387 -2.87 2.71 -25.74
C PHE A 387 -1.61 3.38 -26.30
N TRP A 388 -0.71 3.87 -25.44
CA TRP A 388 0.61 4.33 -25.88
C TRP A 388 1.42 3.22 -26.53
N SER A 389 1.40 2.00 -25.96
CA SER A 389 2.07 0.83 -26.55
C SER A 389 1.42 0.41 -27.88
N LEU A 390 0.09 0.51 -28.00
CA LEU A 390 -0.66 0.14 -29.21
C LEU A 390 -0.27 1.01 -30.42
N ARG A 391 0.18 2.25 -30.19
CA ARG A 391 0.73 3.13 -31.24
C ARG A 391 2.13 2.73 -31.71
N GLN A 392 2.87 1.90 -30.96
CA GLN A 392 4.22 1.42 -31.30
C GLN A 392 4.19 0.15 -32.16
N ASN A 393 5.35 -0.20 -32.75
CA ASN A 393 5.49 -1.37 -33.64
C ASN A 393 6.58 -2.38 -33.20
N ASP A 394 7.29 -2.13 -32.10
CA ASP A 394 8.29 -3.04 -31.51
C ASP A 394 7.80 -3.45 -30.11
N PHE A 395 7.49 -4.74 -29.92
CA PHE A 395 7.00 -5.26 -28.65
C PHE A 395 8.03 -5.07 -27.53
N ARG A 396 9.31 -5.38 -27.79
CA ARG A 396 10.37 -5.36 -26.78
C ARG A 396 10.67 -3.94 -26.33
N ALA A 397 10.89 -3.03 -27.27
CA ALA A 397 11.22 -1.64 -26.96
C ALA A 397 10.07 -0.92 -26.23
N SER A 398 8.82 -1.27 -26.53
CA SER A 398 7.64 -0.68 -25.87
C SER A 398 7.48 -1.12 -24.42
N LEU A 399 7.64 -2.42 -24.16
CA LEU A 399 7.56 -2.97 -22.80
C LEU A 399 8.76 -2.58 -21.95
N GLU A 400 9.97 -2.54 -22.53
CA GLU A 400 11.16 -1.98 -21.85
C GLU A 400 10.96 -0.49 -21.50
N ALA A 401 10.40 0.32 -22.40
CA ALA A 401 10.13 1.73 -22.13
C ALA A 401 9.13 1.93 -20.98
N ILE A 402 8.05 1.14 -20.94
CA ILE A 402 7.05 1.20 -19.87
C ILE A 402 7.64 0.73 -18.53
N ALA A 403 8.36 -0.40 -18.51
CA ALA A 403 9.04 -0.88 -17.31
C ALA A 403 10.02 0.17 -16.76
N TYR A 404 10.78 0.86 -17.62
CA TYR A 404 11.72 1.91 -17.20
C TYR A 404 11.06 3.20 -16.66
N GLU A 405 9.75 3.41 -16.77
CA GLU A 405 9.07 4.49 -16.03
C GLU A 405 8.92 4.17 -14.53
N GLY A 406 9.08 2.90 -14.14
CA GLY A 406 8.81 2.40 -12.79
C GLY A 406 7.34 2.56 -12.40
N GLY A 407 7.08 2.78 -11.11
CA GLY A 407 5.72 2.88 -10.59
C GLY A 407 4.99 1.54 -10.57
N ASP A 408 3.76 1.49 -11.06
CA ASP A 408 2.90 0.30 -11.17
C ASP A 408 3.30 -0.56 -12.39
N ALA A 409 4.58 -0.96 -12.43
CA ALA A 409 5.26 -1.32 -13.69
C ALA A 409 4.79 -2.64 -14.30
N ASP A 410 4.48 -3.65 -13.49
CA ASP A 410 3.86 -4.92 -13.89
C ASP A 410 2.49 -4.68 -14.51
N THR A 411 1.58 -3.96 -13.84
CA THR A 411 0.25 -3.69 -14.38
C THR A 411 0.22 -2.75 -15.58
N ASN A 412 1.11 -1.76 -15.62
CA ASN A 412 1.30 -0.95 -16.84
C ASN A 412 1.84 -1.81 -18.00
N GLY A 413 2.68 -2.80 -17.69
CA GLY A 413 3.22 -3.78 -18.63
C GLY A 413 2.17 -4.77 -19.12
N ALA A 414 1.36 -5.34 -18.24
CA ALA A 414 0.33 -6.34 -18.55
C ALA A 414 -0.66 -5.84 -19.62
N VAL A 415 -1.25 -4.66 -19.40
CA VAL A 415 -2.22 -4.06 -20.33
C VAL A 415 -1.58 -3.64 -21.65
N ALA A 416 -0.33 -3.16 -21.61
CA ALA A 416 0.43 -2.83 -22.81
C ALA A 416 0.81 -4.06 -23.65
N GLY A 417 1.29 -5.11 -22.99
CA GLY A 417 1.61 -6.38 -23.62
C GLY A 417 0.37 -7.03 -24.24
N ALA A 418 -0.78 -7.00 -23.57
CA ALA A 418 -2.03 -7.52 -24.13
C ALA A 418 -2.47 -6.78 -25.41
N LEU A 419 -2.48 -5.44 -25.40
CA LEU A 419 -2.88 -4.64 -26.56
C LEU A 419 -1.88 -4.74 -27.72
N LEU A 420 -0.59 -4.59 -27.46
CA LEU A 420 0.44 -4.65 -28.50
C LEU A 420 0.64 -6.09 -29.02
N GLY A 421 0.47 -7.09 -28.15
CA GLY A 421 0.43 -8.51 -28.54
C GLY A 421 -0.77 -8.84 -29.42
N CYS A 422 -1.96 -8.28 -29.15
CA CYS A 422 -3.12 -8.38 -30.04
C CYS A 422 -2.88 -7.74 -31.41
N LYS A 423 -2.11 -6.64 -31.47
CA LYS A 423 -1.76 -5.91 -32.70
C LYS A 423 -0.71 -6.64 -33.55
N LEU A 424 0.31 -7.24 -32.92
CA LEU A 424 1.46 -7.83 -33.63
C LEU A 424 1.35 -9.35 -33.83
N GLY A 425 0.73 -10.08 -32.89
CA GLY A 425 0.67 -11.55 -32.87
C GLY A 425 1.79 -12.19 -32.04
N ALA A 426 1.56 -13.43 -31.57
CA ALA A 426 2.52 -14.18 -30.77
C ALA A 426 3.84 -14.45 -31.51
N SER A 427 3.80 -14.58 -32.83
CA SER A 427 4.97 -14.72 -33.71
C SER A 427 5.94 -13.52 -33.67
N ALA A 428 5.49 -12.36 -33.18
CA ALA A 428 6.31 -11.15 -33.01
C ALA A 428 6.86 -10.95 -31.57
N LEU A 429 6.52 -11.84 -30.62
CA LEU A 429 6.98 -11.73 -29.24
C LEU A 429 8.47 -12.12 -29.10
N PRO A 430 9.26 -11.47 -28.22
CA PRO A 430 10.68 -11.79 -28.05
C PRO A 430 10.88 -13.25 -27.61
N PRO A 431 11.65 -14.08 -28.37
CA PRO A 431 11.78 -15.50 -28.06
C PRO A 431 12.48 -15.81 -26.73
N SER A 432 13.28 -14.89 -26.16
CA SER A 432 13.85 -15.06 -24.81
C SER A 432 12.78 -14.91 -23.73
N TRP A 433 11.84 -13.99 -23.91
CA TRP A 433 10.73 -13.77 -23.00
C TRP A 433 9.68 -14.87 -23.14
N LEU A 434 9.23 -15.18 -24.36
CA LEU A 434 8.17 -16.18 -24.59
C LEU A 434 8.54 -17.61 -24.13
N HIS A 435 9.81 -18.01 -24.25
CA HIS A 435 10.29 -19.30 -23.74
C HIS A 435 10.86 -19.23 -22.32
N GLY A 436 11.18 -18.02 -21.83
CA GLY A 436 11.67 -17.79 -20.46
C GLY A 436 10.56 -17.54 -19.44
N LEU A 437 9.34 -17.32 -19.90
CA LEU A 437 8.15 -17.15 -19.07
C LEU A 437 7.93 -18.41 -18.22
N LYS A 438 7.85 -18.21 -16.91
CA LYS A 438 7.56 -19.26 -15.94
C LYS A 438 6.14 -19.80 -16.18
N HIS A 439 5.90 -21.06 -15.82
CA HIS A 439 4.59 -21.76 -15.97
C HIS A 439 3.98 -21.78 -17.39
N LYS A 440 4.74 -21.43 -18.44
CA LYS A 440 4.28 -21.41 -19.85
C LYS A 440 3.62 -22.74 -20.29
N ASP A 441 4.26 -23.89 -20.04
CA ASP A 441 3.73 -25.20 -20.43
C ASP A 441 2.38 -25.56 -19.77
N TRP A 442 2.02 -24.88 -18.67
CA TRP A 442 0.70 -24.97 -18.06
C TRP A 442 -0.27 -24.00 -18.77
N LEU A 443 0.11 -22.73 -18.94
CA LEU A 443 -0.69 -21.72 -19.66
C LEU A 443 -1.09 -22.19 -21.07
N ASP A 444 -0.20 -22.87 -21.79
CA ASP A 444 -0.46 -23.48 -23.10
C ASP A 444 -1.67 -24.42 -23.08
N GLN A 445 -1.87 -25.18 -22.01
CA GLN A 445 -3.01 -26.11 -21.84
C GLN A 445 -4.35 -25.40 -21.58
N HIS A 446 -4.32 -24.11 -21.23
CA HIS A 446 -5.49 -23.25 -21.13
C HIS A 446 -5.74 -22.49 -22.45
N ILE A 447 -4.67 -22.03 -23.11
CA ILE A 447 -4.73 -21.45 -24.46
C ILE A 447 -5.29 -22.44 -25.48
N ASP A 448 -4.87 -23.71 -25.45
CA ASP A 448 -5.35 -24.74 -26.38
C ASP A 448 -6.87 -24.95 -26.30
N ARG A 449 -7.51 -24.67 -25.15
CA ARG A 449 -8.97 -24.72 -24.99
C ARG A 449 -9.67 -23.58 -25.73
N VAL A 450 -9.02 -22.42 -25.82
CA VAL A 450 -9.47 -21.26 -26.62
C VAL A 450 -9.28 -21.55 -28.11
N ASP A 451 -8.08 -21.98 -28.51
CA ASP A 451 -7.73 -22.36 -29.88
C ASP A 451 -8.71 -23.41 -30.44
N GLN A 452 -9.08 -24.42 -29.64
CA GLN A 452 -10.04 -25.45 -30.06
C GLN A 452 -11.47 -24.92 -30.26
N ARG A 453 -11.89 -23.87 -29.53
CA ARG A 453 -13.18 -23.19 -29.79
C ARG A 453 -13.09 -22.37 -31.08
N VAL A 454 -12.03 -21.59 -31.25
CA VAL A 454 -11.79 -20.76 -32.45
C VAL A 454 -11.66 -21.60 -33.73
N ARG A 455 -10.97 -22.73 -33.69
CA ARG A 455 -10.82 -23.60 -34.88
C ARG A 455 -12.17 -24.16 -35.36
N LYS A 456 -13.11 -24.45 -34.45
CA LYS A 456 -14.44 -25.02 -34.74
C LYS A 456 -15.46 -24.02 -35.32
N GLY A 457 -15.27 -22.71 -35.13
CA GLY A 457 -16.21 -21.70 -35.66
C GLY A 457 -16.03 -21.43 -37.17
N SER A 458 -17.05 -20.84 -37.79
CA SER A 458 -17.07 -20.49 -39.22
C SER A 458 -16.58 -19.08 -39.47
N VAL A 459 -15.73 -18.88 -40.49
CA VAL A 459 -15.24 -17.56 -40.95
C VAL A 459 -15.87 -17.23 -42.30
N THR A 460 -16.14 -15.95 -42.57
CA THR A 460 -16.76 -15.49 -43.82
C THR A 460 -15.74 -15.37 -44.97
N HIS A 461 -15.71 -16.38 -45.85
CA HIS A 461 -14.78 -16.49 -47.01
C HIS A 461 -14.61 -15.27 -47.93
N VAL A 462 -15.54 -14.29 -47.91
CA VAL A 462 -15.56 -13.17 -48.87
C VAL A 462 -14.35 -12.21 -48.71
N GLN A 463 -13.71 -12.19 -47.54
CA GLN A 463 -12.61 -11.24 -47.23
C GLN A 463 -11.21 -11.85 -47.22
N GLU A 464 -11.10 -13.18 -47.07
CA GLU A 464 -9.85 -13.95 -47.07
C GLU A 464 -9.02 -13.68 -48.35
N ALA A 465 -9.69 -13.60 -49.50
CA ALA A 465 -9.10 -13.26 -50.80
C ALA A 465 -8.67 -11.78 -50.98
N ARG A 466 -9.06 -10.87 -50.07
CA ARG A 466 -8.52 -9.49 -50.03
C ARG A 466 -7.24 -9.43 -49.21
N TYR A 467 -7.23 -10.04 -48.01
CA TYR A 467 -6.06 -10.05 -47.14
C TYR A 467 -4.84 -10.71 -47.83
N LEU A 468 -5.05 -11.88 -48.47
CA LEU A 468 -3.99 -12.56 -49.22
C LEU A 468 -3.47 -11.74 -50.42
N LYS A 469 -4.32 -10.92 -51.05
CA LYS A 469 -3.89 -10.02 -52.15
C LYS A 469 -3.02 -8.87 -51.67
N ALA A 470 -3.28 -8.30 -50.50
CA ALA A 470 -2.43 -7.25 -49.93
C ALA A 470 -1.03 -7.80 -49.61
N ARG A 471 -0.95 -9.00 -49.01
CA ARG A 471 0.34 -9.63 -48.63
C ARG A 471 1.20 -10.03 -49.83
N HIS A 472 0.61 -10.36 -50.97
CA HIS A 472 1.34 -10.64 -52.22
C HIS A 472 1.80 -9.39 -53.00
N ALA A 473 1.59 -8.18 -52.48
CA ALA A 473 1.96 -6.93 -53.15
C ALA A 473 3.25 -6.27 -52.63
N GLN A 474 3.97 -6.90 -51.68
CA GLN A 474 5.28 -6.42 -51.20
C GLN A 474 6.44 -7.24 -51.82
N PRO A 475 7.59 -6.58 -52.14
CA PRO A 475 8.79 -7.26 -52.64
C PRO A 475 9.56 -7.98 -51.51
N ASP A 476 10.45 -8.91 -51.90
CA ASP A 476 11.21 -9.75 -50.96
C ASP A 476 12.03 -8.97 -49.91
N SER A 477 12.11 -9.55 -48.71
CA SER A 477 12.60 -8.92 -47.48
C SER A 477 14.10 -8.63 -47.42
N ASP A 478 14.89 -9.21 -48.33
CA ASP A 478 16.35 -9.28 -48.16
C ASP A 478 17.10 -7.97 -48.45
N LEU A 479 16.45 -7.00 -49.12
CA LEU A 479 17.11 -5.74 -49.52
C LEU A 479 17.33 -4.74 -48.36
N TRP A 480 16.61 -4.90 -47.24
CA TRP A 480 16.71 -3.96 -46.11
C TRP A 480 17.90 -4.22 -45.17
N ALA A 481 18.50 -5.42 -45.21
CA ALA A 481 19.65 -5.79 -44.39
C ALA A 481 20.96 -5.08 -44.80
N GLU A 482 20.98 -4.42 -45.96
CA GLU A 482 22.15 -3.74 -46.52
C GLU A 482 22.05 -2.21 -46.40
N ILE A 483 20.85 -1.63 -46.58
CA ILE A 483 20.61 -0.17 -46.46
C ILE A 483 20.87 0.35 -45.04
N SER A 484 20.67 -0.47 -44.00
CA SER A 484 20.93 -0.10 -42.60
C SER A 484 22.43 0.02 -42.24
N ARG A 485 23.34 -0.17 -43.21
CA ARG A 485 24.81 -0.16 -42.99
C ARG A 485 25.56 1.04 -43.58
N SER A 486 24.88 2.02 -44.18
CA SER A 486 25.53 3.11 -44.95
C SER A 486 25.15 4.55 -44.54
N THR A 487 24.57 4.76 -43.36
CA THR A 487 24.13 6.09 -42.87
C THR A 487 24.83 6.54 -41.57
N VAL A 488 26.09 6.14 -41.38
CA VAL A 488 26.96 6.61 -40.28
C VAL A 488 28.20 7.32 -40.83
N GLU A 489 28.00 8.41 -41.57
CA GLU A 489 28.98 9.49 -41.77
C GLU A 489 28.29 10.76 -42.31
N PHE A 490 28.98 11.90 -42.30
CA PHE A 490 28.48 13.23 -42.71
C PHE A 490 27.31 13.85 -41.91
N ALA A 491 27.60 14.16 -40.63
CA ALA A 491 26.87 15.18 -39.87
C ALA A 491 27.85 16.20 -39.26
N SER A 492 28.46 17.04 -40.10
CA SER A 492 29.37 18.13 -39.69
C SER A 492 29.51 19.20 -40.79
N VAL A 493 29.70 20.46 -40.37
CA VAL A 493 29.89 21.66 -41.21
C VAL A 493 28.67 22.10 -42.05
N ALA A 494 27.85 23.00 -41.48
CA ALA A 494 27.12 24.06 -42.21
C ALA A 494 26.43 25.07 -41.25
N ILE A 495 27.21 25.95 -40.60
CA ILE A 495 26.67 27.18 -39.98
C ILE A 495 27.53 28.34 -40.46
N ILE A 496 26.97 29.24 -41.28
CA ILE A 496 27.32 30.66 -41.42
C ILE A 496 26.31 31.35 -42.36
N GLU A 497 25.70 32.42 -41.86
CA GLU A 497 25.24 33.66 -42.52
C GLU A 497 24.74 33.64 -43.99
N ASN A 498 23.48 34.07 -44.19
CA ASN A 498 23.25 35.51 -44.46
C ASN A 498 21.79 35.99 -44.27
N MET A 499 21.61 37.32 -44.22
CA MET A 499 20.33 38.00 -43.94
C MET A 499 19.91 38.94 -45.09
N ALA A 500 18.61 38.94 -45.46
CA ALA A 500 17.85 40.08 -46.06
C ALA A 500 16.39 39.65 -46.34
N TRP A 501 15.34 40.48 -46.20
CA TRP A 501 15.19 41.79 -45.54
C TRP A 501 13.71 42.01 -45.12
N ARG A 502 13.49 43.11 -44.38
CA ARG A 502 12.24 43.79 -43.92
C ARG A 502 11.16 43.97 -45.01
N GLU A 503 9.88 44.32 -44.77
CA GLU A 503 9.04 44.64 -43.56
C GLU A 503 7.54 44.49 -43.99
N SER A 504 6.52 44.36 -43.13
CA SER A 504 5.83 45.50 -42.48
C SER A 504 4.50 45.06 -41.78
N SER A 505 4.02 45.88 -40.80
CA SER A 505 2.67 45.91 -40.17
C SER A 505 2.04 44.60 -39.65
N ALA A 506 1.77 44.30 -38.36
CA ALA A 506 1.75 44.96 -37.04
C ALA A 506 0.35 45.01 -36.37
N SER A 507 0.35 45.05 -35.02
CA SER A 507 -0.77 44.99 -34.06
C SER A 507 -1.39 43.59 -33.78
N GLY A 508 -1.56 43.14 -32.53
CA GLY A 508 -0.82 43.51 -31.31
C GLY A 508 -1.57 43.40 -29.98
N VAL A 509 -1.34 42.32 -29.22
CA VAL A 509 -1.57 42.24 -27.76
C VAL A 509 -0.34 41.60 -27.10
N LYS A 510 0.03 42.03 -25.90
CA LYS A 510 1.25 41.58 -25.20
C LYS A 510 0.99 40.28 -24.44
N GLY A 511 1.79 39.24 -24.68
CA GLY A 511 1.90 38.11 -23.75
C GLY A 511 2.53 38.54 -22.41
N HIS A 512 2.28 37.77 -21.35
CA HIS A 512 3.06 37.81 -20.12
C HIS A 512 3.73 36.45 -19.95
N GLY A 513 5.06 36.44 -19.86
CA GLY A 513 5.82 35.20 -19.62
C GLY A 513 5.75 34.78 -18.16
N PHE A 514 5.54 33.48 -17.92
CA PHE A 514 5.59 32.91 -16.57
C PHE A 514 7.02 32.95 -16.02
N SER A 515 7.30 33.96 -15.20
CA SER A 515 8.50 34.00 -14.36
C SER A 515 8.26 33.21 -13.07
N THR A 516 9.14 32.26 -12.77
CA THR A 516 9.06 31.41 -11.56
C THR A 516 9.38 32.19 -10.29
N HIS A 517 8.43 32.98 -9.80
CA HIS A 517 8.54 33.66 -8.51
C HIS A 517 8.17 32.71 -7.38
N ARG A 518 9.11 32.49 -6.44
CA ARG A 518 8.79 31.96 -5.11
C ARG A 518 7.82 32.92 -4.43
N VAL A 519 6.57 32.52 -4.26
CA VAL A 519 5.61 33.26 -3.44
C VAL A 519 6.04 33.14 -1.98
N LYS A 520 6.79 34.14 -1.49
CA LYS A 520 6.81 34.45 -0.06
C LYS A 520 5.44 35.02 0.29
N ALA A 521 4.50 34.14 0.63
CA ALA A 521 3.29 34.57 1.31
C ALA A 521 3.72 35.32 2.59
N LYS A 522 3.20 36.52 2.79
CA LYS A 522 3.41 37.24 4.04
C LYS A 522 2.47 36.66 5.09
N PHE A 523 2.94 36.56 6.33
CA PHE A 523 2.12 36.19 7.49
C PHE A 523 1.02 37.22 7.87
N GLU A 524 0.81 38.25 7.04
CA GLU A 524 -0.15 39.34 7.25
C GLU A 524 -1.59 38.94 6.85
N ASP A 525 -1.76 37.93 5.97
CA ASP A 525 -3.06 37.49 5.43
C ASP A 525 -3.75 36.35 6.23
N LEU A 526 -3.27 36.03 7.44
CA LEU A 526 -3.95 35.07 8.32
C LEU A 526 -5.30 35.64 8.80
N PRO A 527 -6.38 34.82 8.86
CA PRO A 527 -7.71 35.31 9.22
C PRO A 527 -7.72 35.92 10.63
N HIS A 528 -8.30 37.11 10.75
CA HIS A 528 -8.40 37.85 12.01
C HIS A 528 -9.05 37.02 13.13
N PRO A 529 -8.60 37.20 14.38
CA PRO A 529 -8.80 36.22 15.43
C PRO A 529 -10.28 36.00 15.77
N ARG A 530 -10.73 34.75 15.60
CA ARG A 530 -11.75 34.19 16.51
C ARG A 530 -11.18 34.28 17.94
N LYS A 531 -12.04 34.63 18.90
CA LYS A 531 -11.71 35.06 20.27
C LYS A 531 -10.48 34.37 20.87
N LYS A 532 -9.62 35.12 21.59
CA LYS A 532 -8.71 34.54 22.58
C LYS A 532 -9.51 33.56 23.46
N GLY A 533 -9.16 32.28 23.42
CA GLY A 533 -9.65 31.28 24.37
C GLY A 533 -8.84 31.41 25.65
N ASN A 534 -9.51 31.54 26.80
CA ASN A 534 -8.85 31.64 28.09
C ASN A 534 -8.64 30.23 28.64
N CYS A 535 -7.58 29.55 28.21
CA CYS A 535 -7.19 28.27 28.76
C CYS A 535 -6.58 28.48 30.16
N PHE A 536 -7.36 28.23 31.21
CA PHE A 536 -6.90 28.33 32.59
C PHE A 536 -6.37 26.98 33.07
N MET A 537 -5.13 26.93 33.56
CA MET A 537 -4.50 25.71 34.05
C MET A 537 -4.51 25.61 35.58
N SER A 538 -4.65 24.39 36.12
CA SER A 538 -4.28 24.08 37.51
C SER A 538 -2.75 24.08 37.66
N THR A 539 -2.19 25.13 38.27
CA THR A 539 -0.74 25.44 38.25
C THR A 539 0.02 24.99 39.50
N ASN A 540 -0.38 23.86 40.10
CA ASN A 540 0.24 23.30 41.31
C ASN A 540 1.64 22.70 41.04
N SER A 541 2.63 23.56 40.78
CA SER A 541 4.03 23.20 40.54
C SER A 541 4.96 23.72 41.64
N SER A 542 6.00 22.95 41.98
CA SER A 542 7.15 23.43 42.75
C SER A 542 8.20 24.16 41.88
N LEU A 543 8.08 24.09 40.56
CA LEU A 543 9.02 24.70 39.62
C LEU A 543 8.78 26.21 39.46
N LYS A 544 9.85 26.94 39.16
CA LYS A 544 9.76 28.34 38.72
C LYS A 544 9.07 28.43 37.36
N LYS A 545 8.29 29.49 37.13
CA LYS A 545 7.51 29.70 35.90
C LYS A 545 8.36 29.59 34.63
N GLU A 546 9.59 30.09 34.65
CA GLU A 546 10.50 30.08 33.51
C GLU A 546 10.95 28.65 33.16
N VAL A 547 11.27 27.85 34.18
CA VAL A 547 11.64 26.42 34.03
C VAL A 547 10.44 25.59 33.59
N LEU A 548 9.26 25.88 34.14
CA LEU A 548 8.01 25.22 33.77
C LEU A 548 7.66 25.48 32.29
N MET A 549 7.72 26.74 31.86
CA MET A 549 7.55 27.14 30.46
C MET A 549 8.57 26.49 29.51
N ASP A 550 9.84 26.42 29.92
CA ASP A 550 10.89 25.76 29.15
C ASP A 550 10.62 24.27 28.96
N ARG A 551 10.27 23.54 30.03
CA ARG A 551 9.92 22.10 29.97
C ARG A 551 8.70 21.84 29.11
N ILE A 552 7.67 22.68 29.20
CA ILE A 552 6.47 22.61 28.36
C ILE A 552 6.83 22.71 26.87
N LYS A 553 7.63 23.71 26.50
CA LYS A 553 8.10 23.87 25.12
C LYS A 553 9.00 22.72 24.67
N ALA A 554 9.89 22.25 25.55
CA ALA A 554 10.77 21.12 25.27
C ALA A 554 10.04 19.79 25.08
N THR A 555 8.89 19.59 25.73
CA THR A 555 8.01 18.42 25.52
C THR A 555 7.47 18.42 24.09
N ILE A 556 6.98 19.56 23.60
CA ILE A 556 6.35 19.68 22.28
C ILE A 556 7.42 19.64 21.18
N TYR A 557 8.48 20.46 21.26
CA TYR A 557 9.59 20.39 20.30
C TYR A 557 10.28 19.03 20.32
N GLY A 558 10.43 18.42 21.49
CA GLY A 558 11.04 17.10 21.64
C GLY A 558 10.26 16.03 20.90
N ASN A 559 8.92 16.06 20.96
CA ASN A 559 8.06 15.17 20.16
C ASN A 559 8.31 15.36 18.66
N CYS A 560 8.22 16.58 18.14
CA CYS A 560 8.38 16.85 16.70
C CYS A 560 9.80 16.58 16.17
N ILE A 561 10.83 16.79 16.98
CA ILE A 561 12.21 16.44 16.64
C ILE A 561 12.41 14.92 16.66
N GLY A 562 11.85 14.22 17.65
CA GLY A 562 11.95 12.76 17.75
C GLY A 562 11.27 12.06 16.57
N ASP A 563 10.09 12.53 16.19
CA ASP A 563 9.33 12.16 14.99
C ASP A 563 10.18 12.38 13.71
N ALA A 564 10.60 13.62 13.44
CA ALA A 564 11.32 13.98 12.22
C ALA A 564 12.73 13.35 12.09
N ILE A 565 13.37 12.93 13.20
CA ILE A 565 14.62 12.17 13.19
C ILE A 565 14.35 10.66 13.08
N GLY A 566 13.34 10.12 13.76
CA GLY A 566 12.92 8.71 13.65
C GLY A 566 12.52 8.33 12.22
N LEU A 567 11.85 9.24 11.52
CA LEU A 567 11.49 9.10 10.10
C LEU A 567 12.69 8.73 9.20
N LEU A 568 13.94 9.05 9.57
CA LEU A 568 15.15 8.69 8.82
C LEU A 568 15.30 7.16 8.63
N THR A 569 14.84 6.35 9.59
CA THR A 569 14.97 4.88 9.61
C THR A 569 13.63 4.15 9.62
N GLU A 570 12.51 4.87 9.48
CA GLU A 570 11.18 4.27 9.53
C GLU A 570 10.99 3.08 8.57
N PHE A 571 10.41 1.99 9.06
CA PHE A 571 10.30 0.68 8.40
C PHE A 571 11.62 0.00 7.97
N MET A 572 12.80 0.45 8.42
CA MET A 572 14.06 -0.32 8.31
C MET A 572 14.22 -1.30 9.49
N THR A 573 14.88 -2.43 9.29
CA THR A 573 15.45 -3.18 10.43
C THR A 573 16.64 -2.43 11.07
N LYS A 574 17.00 -2.76 12.32
CA LYS A 574 18.21 -2.25 13.01
C LYS A 574 19.46 -2.44 12.16
N LYS A 575 19.52 -3.54 11.40
CA LYS A 575 20.60 -3.84 10.45
C LYS A 575 20.62 -2.87 9.28
N GLU A 576 19.49 -2.64 8.62
CA GLU A 576 19.41 -1.74 7.45
C GLU A 576 19.67 -0.28 7.83
N ALA A 577 19.18 0.16 8.99
CA ALA A 577 19.51 1.46 9.58
C ALA A 577 21.03 1.60 9.79
N THR A 578 21.66 0.57 10.38
CA THR A 578 23.11 0.51 10.60
C THR A 578 23.91 0.49 9.30
N ASP A 579 23.50 -0.30 8.31
CA ASP A 579 24.19 -0.41 7.01
C ASP A 579 24.04 0.86 6.16
N THR A 580 22.92 1.55 6.26
CA THR A 580 22.64 2.81 5.55
C THR A 580 23.41 3.98 6.14
N TYR A 581 23.26 4.22 7.46
CA TYR A 581 23.76 5.44 8.10
C TYR A 581 25.11 5.26 8.81
N GLY A 582 25.40 4.06 9.34
CA GLY A 582 26.64 3.80 10.09
C GLY A 582 27.92 3.88 9.26
N ARG A 583 27.84 3.64 7.94
CA ARG A 583 29.02 3.67 7.04
C ARG A 583 29.55 5.07 6.76
N LEU A 584 28.78 6.13 7.04
CA LEU A 584 29.17 7.53 6.79
C LEU A 584 30.35 8.02 7.65
N HIS A 585 30.69 7.31 8.74
CA HIS A 585 31.74 7.72 9.69
C HIS A 585 33.18 7.32 9.32
N SER A 586 33.43 6.57 8.24
CA SER A 586 34.75 5.96 7.97
C SER A 586 35.88 6.91 7.52
N VAL A 587 35.72 8.23 7.65
CA VAL A 587 36.69 9.24 7.18
C VAL A 587 37.01 10.29 8.25
N LYS A 588 37.96 9.98 9.15
CA LYS A 588 38.91 10.94 9.75
C LYS A 588 40.14 10.27 10.36
N SER A 589 40.95 11.05 11.09
CA SER A 589 42.42 10.98 11.03
C SER A 589 43.11 9.83 11.76
N LYS A 590 44.37 9.55 11.40
CA LYS A 590 45.26 8.60 12.11
C LYS A 590 45.66 9.02 13.53
N ALA A 591 45.24 10.18 14.04
CA ALA A 591 45.70 10.71 15.32
C ALA A 591 45.09 10.00 16.54
N GLU A 592 43.83 9.58 16.46
CA GLU A 592 43.06 9.05 17.59
C GLU A 592 43.42 7.59 17.96
N MET A 593 44.15 6.90 17.08
CA MET A 593 44.47 5.47 17.17
C MET A 593 45.54 5.09 18.23
N LYS A 594 45.80 5.95 19.22
CA LYS A 594 46.91 5.79 20.20
C LYS A 594 46.55 5.86 21.69
N SER A 595 45.34 6.28 22.06
CA SER A 595 44.87 6.24 23.45
C SER A 595 43.95 5.04 23.66
N GLY A 596 44.54 3.92 24.11
CA GLY A 596 43.85 2.63 24.26
C GLY A 596 42.89 2.54 25.46
N THR A 597 41.83 3.34 25.45
CA THR A 597 40.72 3.26 26.40
C THR A 597 39.40 3.34 25.65
N ILE A 598 38.63 2.26 25.63
CA ILE A 598 37.26 2.24 25.08
C ILE A 598 36.31 2.02 26.27
N ALA A 599 35.55 3.05 26.61
CA ALA A 599 34.39 2.92 27.48
C ALA A 599 33.19 2.40 26.67
N SER A 600 32.22 1.79 27.34
CA SER A 600 30.99 1.27 26.72
C SER A 600 30.10 2.41 26.21
N GLY A 601 30.35 2.83 24.97
CA GLY A 601 29.59 3.86 24.28
C GLY A 601 30.01 3.93 22.82
N SER A 602 29.29 3.23 21.95
CA SER A 602 29.35 3.48 20.52
C SER A 602 28.88 4.90 20.27
N GLN A 603 29.75 5.75 19.69
CA GLN A 603 29.30 6.99 19.08
C GLN A 603 28.46 6.64 17.85
N LEU A 604 27.15 6.54 18.07
CA LEU A 604 26.15 6.45 17.02
C LEU A 604 26.20 7.75 16.21
N ALA A 605 25.77 7.68 14.94
CA ALA A 605 26.08 8.72 13.98
C ALA A 605 25.39 10.05 14.36
N ASN A 606 26.07 11.18 14.09
CA ASN A 606 25.46 12.50 14.15
C ASN A 606 24.39 12.61 13.03
N LEU A 607 23.17 12.14 13.30
CA LEU A 607 22.07 12.18 12.33
C LEU A 607 21.61 13.63 12.11
N GLU A 608 21.34 13.99 10.87
CA GLU A 608 20.78 15.30 10.52
C GLU A 608 19.71 15.09 9.43
N TYR A 609 18.67 15.92 9.39
CA TYR A 609 17.55 15.73 8.45
C TYR A 609 18.00 15.61 6.98
N SER A 610 19.07 16.33 6.61
CA SER A 610 19.67 16.31 5.27
C SER A 610 20.21 14.93 4.83
N MET A 611 20.38 13.98 5.76
CA MET A 611 20.81 12.61 5.46
C MET A 611 19.68 11.71 4.92
N LYS A 612 18.41 12.13 5.01
CA LYS A 612 17.23 11.29 4.76
C LYS A 612 17.30 10.50 3.45
N HIS A 613 17.37 9.17 3.57
CA HIS A 613 17.37 8.25 2.43
C HIS A 613 16.05 8.33 1.65
N LYS A 614 16.12 8.48 0.32
CA LYS A 614 14.96 8.65 -0.56
C LYS A 614 14.47 7.30 -1.10
N ASP A 615 13.57 6.65 -0.38
CA ASP A 615 12.87 5.43 -0.83
C ASP A 615 11.36 5.66 -1.02
N TRP A 616 10.61 4.57 -1.23
CA TRP A 616 9.16 4.58 -1.41
C TRP A 616 8.39 5.26 -0.28
N HIS A 617 8.92 5.24 0.96
CA HIS A 617 8.31 5.84 2.14
C HIS A 617 8.74 7.30 2.30
N ARG A 618 10.04 7.54 2.50
CA ARG A 618 10.58 8.84 2.96
C ARG A 618 10.50 9.93 1.89
N ARG A 619 10.29 9.56 0.62
CA ARG A 619 10.03 10.48 -0.51
C ARG A 619 8.73 11.29 -0.41
N LYS A 620 7.81 10.93 0.50
CA LYS A 620 6.51 11.62 0.69
C LYS A 620 6.62 12.94 1.42
N TYR A 621 7.69 13.09 2.20
CA TYR A 621 7.95 14.18 3.14
C TYR A 621 9.13 15.05 2.66
N ASP A 622 9.25 16.27 3.15
CA ASP A 622 10.41 17.15 2.94
C ASP A 622 11.56 16.87 3.94
N PHE A 623 12.63 17.66 3.91
CA PHE A 623 13.67 17.63 4.95
C PHE A 623 13.20 18.40 6.21
N GLY A 624 13.48 17.85 7.40
CA GLY A 624 13.06 18.41 8.70
C GLY A 624 11.59 18.19 9.02
N ASP A 625 10.88 17.47 8.16
CA ASP A 625 9.44 17.25 8.15
C ASP A 625 9.05 16.15 9.13
N TRP A 626 7.91 16.32 9.82
CA TRP A 626 7.38 15.37 10.80
C TRP A 626 6.21 14.55 10.19
N THR A 627 5.65 13.62 10.96
CA THR A 627 4.67 12.62 10.48
C THR A 627 3.30 12.78 11.16
N ASP A 628 2.44 11.74 11.15
CA ASP A 628 1.09 11.86 11.74
C ASP A 628 1.08 11.90 13.27
N ASP A 629 2.21 11.62 13.90
CA ASP A 629 2.44 11.69 15.34
C ASP A 629 2.35 13.13 15.85
N SER A 630 3.23 14.00 15.33
CA SER A 630 3.24 15.43 15.63
C SER A 630 1.97 16.11 15.15
N ASP A 631 1.48 15.76 13.96
CA ASP A 631 0.25 16.35 13.43
C ASP A 631 -0.95 16.02 14.33
N GLN A 632 -1.12 14.77 14.76
CA GLN A 632 -2.22 14.40 15.65
C GLN A 632 -2.03 14.91 17.09
N MET A 633 -0.79 15.08 17.56
CA MET A 633 -0.50 15.82 18.80
C MET A 633 -1.01 17.27 18.67
N MET A 634 -0.74 17.93 17.54
CA MET A 634 -1.18 19.28 17.27
C MET A 634 -2.71 19.38 17.11
N LEU A 635 -3.39 18.38 16.53
CA LEU A 635 -4.87 18.34 16.52
C LEU A 635 -5.47 18.26 17.93
N ILE A 636 -4.84 17.51 18.85
CA ILE A 636 -5.23 17.49 20.26
C ILE A 636 -4.96 18.85 20.90
N LEU A 637 -3.77 19.43 20.72
CA LEU A 637 -3.42 20.74 21.28
C LEU A 637 -4.38 21.86 20.82
N LEU A 638 -4.73 21.88 19.53
CA LEU A 638 -5.69 22.82 18.94
C LEU A 638 -7.12 22.59 19.44
N SER A 639 -7.53 21.34 19.66
CA SER A 639 -8.81 21.01 20.31
C SER A 639 -8.86 21.56 21.74
N LEU A 640 -7.78 21.42 22.52
CA LEU A 640 -7.71 21.98 23.88
C LEU A 640 -7.74 23.51 23.87
N ILE A 641 -7.01 24.18 22.96
CA ILE A 641 -7.03 25.65 22.82
C ILE A 641 -8.47 26.16 22.58
N ASP A 642 -9.16 25.58 21.58
CA ASP A 642 -10.47 26.08 21.16
C ASP A 642 -11.59 25.71 22.15
N ASN A 643 -11.41 24.66 22.96
CA ASN A 643 -12.33 24.22 24.01
C ASN A 643 -11.90 24.62 25.44
N ASN A 644 -11.05 25.64 25.60
CA ASN A 644 -10.59 26.19 26.90
C ASN A 644 -9.96 25.16 27.87
N GLY A 645 -9.28 24.14 27.35
CA GLY A 645 -8.61 23.09 28.12
C GLY A 645 -9.45 21.82 28.34
N GLU A 646 -10.67 21.74 27.82
CA GLU A 646 -11.51 20.54 27.88
C GLU A 646 -11.23 19.58 26.72
N MET A 647 -10.98 18.30 27.02
CA MET A 647 -10.74 17.25 26.04
C MET A 647 -12.07 16.69 25.51
N ILE A 648 -12.63 17.33 24.47
CA ILE A 648 -13.90 16.91 23.85
C ILE A 648 -13.65 15.85 22.76
N PRO A 649 -14.07 14.58 22.94
CA PRO A 649 -13.74 13.49 21.99
C PRO A 649 -14.30 13.71 20.59
N GLN A 650 -15.48 14.30 20.47
CA GLN A 650 -16.14 14.59 19.19
C GLN A 650 -15.42 15.68 18.40
N ASP A 651 -14.90 16.72 19.06
CA ASP A 651 -14.16 17.80 18.37
C ASP A 651 -12.78 17.30 17.90
N PHE A 652 -12.00 16.63 18.75
CA PHE A 652 -10.76 16.00 18.32
C PHE A 652 -11.00 14.94 17.22
N GLY A 653 -12.05 14.11 17.35
CA GLY A 653 -12.43 13.16 16.32
C GLY A 653 -12.76 13.84 14.98
N GLN A 654 -13.55 14.91 14.98
CA GLN A 654 -13.86 15.66 13.77
C GLN A 654 -12.63 16.34 13.16
N ARG A 655 -11.73 16.90 13.98
CA ARG A 655 -10.43 17.43 13.52
C ARG A 655 -9.58 16.35 12.85
N LEU A 656 -9.44 15.19 13.49
CA LEU A 656 -8.72 14.02 12.97
C LEU A 656 -9.31 13.54 11.63
N LYS A 657 -10.64 13.53 11.48
CA LYS A 657 -11.30 13.16 10.22
C LYS A 657 -11.10 14.19 9.12
N THR A 658 -11.14 15.49 9.43
CA THR A 658 -10.83 16.55 8.46
C THR A 658 -9.37 16.47 8.01
N TRP A 659 -8.41 16.43 8.95
CA TRP A 659 -6.98 16.29 8.66
C TRP A 659 -6.67 15.05 7.82
N SER A 660 -7.31 13.89 8.10
CA SER A 660 -7.11 12.66 7.30
C SER A 660 -7.48 12.78 5.82
N ARG A 661 -8.29 13.78 5.47
CA ARG A 661 -8.75 14.07 4.10
C ARG A 661 -7.99 15.23 3.45
N GLU A 662 -7.55 16.21 4.26
CA GLU A 662 -7.14 17.54 3.79
C GLU A 662 -5.74 17.99 4.25
N GLY A 663 -5.17 17.36 5.27
CA GLY A 663 -3.91 17.78 5.92
C GLY A 663 -4.06 19.08 6.73
N PHE A 664 -2.92 19.63 7.18
CA PHE A 664 -2.85 21.04 7.53
C PHE A 664 -2.65 21.87 6.26
N ARG A 665 -3.76 22.36 5.70
CA ARG A 665 -3.78 23.14 4.45
C ARG A 665 -2.85 24.35 4.48
N GLU A 666 -2.69 25.00 5.64
CA GLU A 666 -1.80 26.15 5.80
C GLU A 666 -0.31 25.80 5.79
N LEU A 667 0.05 24.52 5.95
CA LEU A 667 1.41 24.01 5.79
C LEU A 667 1.71 23.59 4.34
N GLY A 668 0.66 23.46 3.51
CA GLY A 668 0.75 22.95 2.14
C GLY A 668 0.63 21.43 2.03
N ASP A 669 0.29 20.74 3.12
CA ASP A 669 -0.07 19.31 3.07
C ASP A 669 -1.45 19.11 2.39
N SER A 670 -1.69 17.89 1.94
CA SER A 670 -2.92 17.42 1.31
C SER A 670 -3.58 16.24 2.04
N GLY A 671 -3.07 15.89 3.23
CA GLY A 671 -3.46 14.74 4.02
C GLY A 671 -2.91 13.41 3.50
N LYS A 672 -2.87 12.43 4.42
CA LYS A 672 -2.59 10.99 4.20
C LYS A 672 -1.13 10.48 4.21
N PRO A 673 -0.05 11.27 4.42
CA PRO A 673 1.20 10.70 4.96
C PRO A 673 0.95 9.99 6.30
N GLY A 674 1.76 8.99 6.63
CA GLY A 674 1.66 8.20 7.86
C GLY A 674 0.35 7.39 8.02
N ILE A 675 -0.68 8.06 8.55
CA ILE A 675 -1.98 7.57 9.06
C ILE A 675 -2.16 6.04 9.16
N GLY A 676 -1.86 5.51 10.34
CA GLY A 676 -1.95 4.08 10.68
C GLY A 676 -3.32 3.42 10.44
N ARG A 677 -3.30 2.09 10.21
CA ARG A 677 -4.48 1.28 9.80
C ARG A 677 -5.64 1.35 10.81
N THR A 678 -5.36 1.26 12.12
CA THR A 678 -6.39 1.32 13.17
C THR A 678 -7.11 2.66 13.17
N THR A 679 -6.36 3.78 13.17
CA THR A 679 -6.90 5.14 13.04
C THR A 679 -7.79 5.25 11.81
N ARG A 680 -7.33 4.80 10.64
CA ARG A 680 -8.07 4.86 9.38
C ARG A 680 -9.39 4.09 9.43
N ASN A 681 -9.37 2.84 9.91
CA ASN A 681 -10.58 2.01 10.06
C ASN A 681 -11.61 2.67 10.99
N VAL A 682 -11.16 3.30 12.08
CA VAL A 682 -12.06 3.92 13.06
C VAL A 682 -12.67 5.24 12.57
N ILE A 683 -11.89 6.12 11.94
CA ILE A 683 -12.44 7.40 11.41
C ILE A 683 -13.42 7.18 10.25
N GLN A 684 -13.28 6.07 9.51
CA GLN A 684 -14.21 5.66 8.44
C GLN A 684 -15.50 5.02 8.98
N HIS A 685 -15.52 4.53 10.23
CA HIS A 685 -16.69 3.86 10.79
C HIS A 685 -17.91 4.81 10.91
N ARG A 686 -19.08 4.34 10.48
CA ARG A 686 -20.31 5.14 10.33
C ARG A 686 -20.78 5.94 11.55
N LYS A 687 -20.46 5.53 12.78
CA LYS A 687 -20.81 6.29 14.01
C LYS A 687 -19.74 7.28 14.46
N PHE A 688 -18.55 7.29 13.85
CA PHE A 688 -17.40 8.01 14.39
C PHE A 688 -17.66 9.51 14.64
N ASN A 689 -18.45 10.17 13.78
CA ASN A 689 -18.78 11.59 13.92
C ASN A 689 -19.71 11.90 15.12
N SER A 690 -20.47 10.93 15.63
CA SER A 690 -21.38 11.11 16.77
C SER A 690 -20.86 10.46 18.05
N ASP A 691 -20.23 9.29 17.92
CA ASP A 691 -19.66 8.52 19.01
C ASP A 691 -18.33 7.85 18.54
N PRO A 692 -17.20 8.56 18.61
CA PRO A 692 -15.89 8.03 18.22
C PRO A 692 -15.42 6.92 19.18
N HIS A 693 -15.81 6.97 20.46
CA HIS A 693 -15.46 5.96 21.45
C HIS A 693 -16.14 4.61 21.16
N TRP A 694 -17.41 4.63 20.76
CA TRP A 694 -18.11 3.44 20.28
C TRP A 694 -17.52 2.94 18.96
N ALA A 695 -17.13 3.84 18.05
CA ALA A 695 -16.46 3.46 16.81
C ALA A 695 -15.13 2.72 17.07
N ALA A 696 -14.26 3.26 17.94
CA ALA A 696 -13.02 2.61 18.34
C ALA A 696 -13.27 1.25 19.02
N ARG A 697 -14.22 1.19 19.96
CA ARG A 697 -14.60 -0.06 20.65
C ARG A 697 -15.12 -1.11 19.68
N SER A 698 -16.01 -0.75 18.75
CA SER A 698 -16.57 -1.69 17.77
C SER A 698 -15.52 -2.28 16.83
N ILE A 699 -14.49 -1.52 16.46
CA ILE A 699 -13.36 -2.01 15.63
C ILE A 699 -12.42 -2.89 16.49
N TRP A 700 -12.16 -2.53 17.74
CA TRP A 700 -11.36 -3.35 18.66
C TRP A 700 -12.05 -4.68 18.99
N GLU A 701 -13.35 -4.69 19.29
CA GLU A 701 -14.07 -5.93 19.61
C GLU A 701 -14.21 -6.87 18.40
N SER A 702 -14.49 -6.32 17.20
CA SER A 702 -14.52 -7.13 15.97
C SER A 702 -13.14 -7.66 15.54
N SER A 703 -12.04 -7.08 16.02
CA SER A 703 -10.68 -7.63 15.85
C SER A 703 -10.34 -8.82 16.75
N GLY A 704 -11.27 -9.29 17.59
CA GLY A 704 -10.96 -10.25 18.66
C GLY A 704 -10.15 -9.62 19.80
N ARG A 705 -10.23 -8.30 19.98
CA ARG A 705 -9.55 -7.50 21.02
C ARG A 705 -8.01 -7.54 20.95
N GLN A 706 -7.42 -7.44 19.74
CA GLN A 706 -5.97 -7.52 19.54
C GLN A 706 -5.30 -6.25 18.96
N LEU A 707 -6.04 -5.16 18.74
CA LEU A 707 -5.51 -3.92 18.13
C LEU A 707 -4.76 -2.99 19.10
N ALA A 708 -3.70 -3.50 19.75
CA ALA A 708 -2.84 -2.75 20.69
C ALA A 708 -1.75 -1.90 19.99
N ALA A 709 -2.16 -1.13 18.96
CA ALA A 709 -1.26 -0.26 18.21
C ALA A 709 -0.84 0.98 19.02
N ASN A 710 0.35 1.49 18.72
CA ASN A 710 0.95 2.74 19.22
C ASN A 710 0.16 4.03 18.90
N GLY A 711 -0.73 4.03 17.91
CA GLY A 711 -1.46 5.20 17.39
C GLY A 711 -2.34 6.00 18.38
N GLY A 712 -2.43 5.57 19.64
CA GLY A 712 -2.93 6.38 20.75
C GLY A 712 -1.81 7.10 21.52
N VAL A 713 -0.72 6.43 21.89
CA VAL A 713 0.30 6.99 22.80
C VAL A 713 1.10 8.11 22.13
N MET A 714 1.45 7.96 20.86
CA MET A 714 2.31 8.87 20.08
C MET A 714 1.97 10.37 20.22
N ARG A 715 0.67 10.66 20.21
CA ARG A 715 0.08 11.99 20.13
C ARG A 715 -0.36 12.58 21.47
N THR A 716 -0.33 11.78 22.54
CA THR A 716 -0.99 12.16 23.82
C THR A 716 -0.14 12.99 24.77
N SER A 717 1.15 13.20 24.50
CA SER A 717 2.11 13.93 25.35
C SER A 717 1.59 15.28 25.87
N VAL A 718 0.91 16.07 25.03
CA VAL A 718 0.30 17.37 25.40
C VAL A 718 -0.79 17.28 26.48
N LEU A 719 -1.39 16.10 26.70
CA LEU A 719 -2.39 15.88 27.76
C LEU A 719 -1.74 15.66 29.13
N GLY A 720 -0.43 15.38 29.17
CA GLY A 720 0.38 15.48 30.39
C GLY A 720 0.77 16.93 30.73
N ILE A 721 0.56 17.86 29.78
CA ILE A 721 0.78 19.30 29.98
C ILE A 721 -0.52 19.99 30.43
N GLN A 722 -1.64 19.74 29.75
CA GLN A 722 -2.91 20.37 30.12
C GLN A 722 -3.36 19.94 31.52
N ASP A 723 -3.59 20.92 32.39
CA ASP A 723 -3.97 20.70 33.80
C ASP A 723 -3.06 19.73 34.57
N PHE A 724 -1.75 19.74 34.29
CA PHE A 724 -0.75 18.89 34.94
C PHE A 724 -0.82 18.86 36.49
N GLY A 725 -1.36 19.90 37.12
CA GLY A 725 -1.60 19.98 38.58
C GLY A 725 -2.78 19.14 39.11
N ASP A 726 -3.53 18.47 38.24
CA ASP A 726 -4.64 17.55 38.54
C ASP A 726 -4.41 16.22 37.79
N ILE A 727 -3.89 15.21 38.51
CA ILE A 727 -3.48 13.95 37.89
C ILE A 727 -4.67 13.10 37.43
N ASP A 728 -5.81 13.19 38.10
CA ASP A 728 -7.03 12.45 37.72
C ASP A 728 -7.61 13.04 36.43
N LYS A 729 -7.57 14.37 36.26
CA LYS A 729 -7.93 15.03 34.99
C LYS A 729 -6.96 14.68 33.86
N VAL A 730 -5.65 14.59 34.13
CA VAL A 730 -4.66 14.09 33.14
C VAL A 730 -4.97 12.66 32.70
N ILE A 731 -5.27 11.76 33.63
CA ILE A 731 -5.63 10.36 33.35
C ILE A 731 -6.93 10.27 32.52
N ALA A 732 -7.97 11.01 32.92
CA ALA A 732 -9.26 11.04 32.23
C ALA A 732 -9.13 11.59 30.80
N ASN A 733 -8.43 12.71 30.62
CA ASN A 733 -8.17 13.32 29.31
C ASN A 733 -7.36 12.38 28.41
N SER A 734 -6.30 11.76 28.93
CA SER A 734 -5.44 10.81 28.19
C SER A 734 -6.23 9.59 27.72
N THR A 735 -7.08 9.05 28.59
CA THR A 735 -7.99 7.94 28.28
C THR A 735 -9.00 8.35 27.21
N ALA A 736 -9.63 9.52 27.36
CA ALA A 736 -10.61 10.04 26.41
C ALA A 736 -10.03 10.28 25.01
N ALA A 737 -8.80 10.78 24.88
CA ALA A 737 -8.13 11.01 23.60
C ALA A 737 -7.57 9.73 22.95
N CYS A 738 -7.18 8.75 23.76
CA CYS A 738 -6.83 7.40 23.29
C CYS A 738 -8.08 6.75 22.65
N LEU A 739 -9.18 6.70 23.41
CA LEU A 739 -10.46 6.10 23.03
C LEU A 739 -11.10 6.67 21.76
N VAL A 740 -10.67 7.84 21.25
CA VAL A 740 -11.15 8.35 19.95
C VAL A 740 -10.77 7.41 18.80
N THR A 741 -9.62 6.71 18.85
CA THR A 741 -9.29 5.69 17.81
C THR A 741 -8.73 4.36 18.33
N HIS A 742 -8.29 4.27 19.58
CA HIS A 742 -7.71 3.07 20.15
C HIS A 742 -8.44 2.69 21.44
N ALA A 743 -9.14 1.56 21.41
CA ALA A 743 -9.93 1.05 22.55
C ALA A 743 -9.28 -0.12 23.28
N ASP A 744 -8.04 -0.48 22.93
CA ASP A 744 -7.29 -1.54 23.60
C ASP A 744 -6.73 -1.02 24.96
N PRO A 745 -7.00 -1.69 26.10
CA PRO A 745 -6.51 -1.28 27.41
C PRO A 745 -5.00 -1.05 27.48
N ARG A 746 -4.21 -1.82 26.71
CA ARG A 746 -2.74 -1.67 26.66
C ARG A 746 -2.35 -0.31 26.08
N CYS A 747 -3.07 0.18 25.07
CA CYS A 747 -2.83 1.49 24.51
C CYS A 747 -3.24 2.62 25.47
N ILE A 748 -4.34 2.44 26.20
CA ILE A 748 -4.79 3.40 27.23
C ILE A 748 -3.74 3.48 28.35
N ALA A 749 -3.24 2.34 28.83
CA ALA A 749 -2.17 2.26 29.82
C ALA A 749 -0.89 2.95 29.33
N SER A 750 -0.48 2.77 28.07
CA SER A 750 0.66 3.50 27.48
C SER A 750 0.47 5.02 27.50
N CYS A 751 -0.69 5.52 27.06
CA CYS A 751 -1.00 6.95 27.10
C CYS A 751 -0.88 7.51 28.53
N VAL A 752 -1.54 6.84 29.49
CA VAL A 752 -1.55 7.26 30.90
C VAL A 752 -0.15 7.21 31.52
N ALA A 753 0.67 6.22 31.19
CA ALA A 753 2.06 6.15 31.67
C ALA A 753 2.85 7.39 31.20
N VAL A 754 2.82 7.70 29.90
CA VAL A 754 3.56 8.83 29.32
C VAL A 754 3.07 10.17 29.86
N THR A 755 1.74 10.40 29.90
CA THR A 755 1.19 11.70 30.31
C THR A 755 1.29 11.95 31.81
N THR A 756 1.14 10.93 32.65
CA THR A 756 1.37 11.09 34.10
C THR A 756 2.84 11.33 34.43
N ALA A 757 3.78 10.69 33.72
CA ALA A 757 5.21 10.98 33.88
C ALA A 757 5.57 12.43 33.50
N ILE A 758 4.99 12.97 32.42
CA ILE A 758 5.12 14.39 32.05
C ILE A 758 4.50 15.26 33.15
N ALA A 759 3.27 14.98 33.58
CA ALA A 759 2.58 15.78 34.60
C ALA A 759 3.33 15.81 35.94
N LEU A 760 3.88 14.68 36.40
CA LEU A 760 4.71 14.59 37.61
C LEU A 760 5.98 15.45 37.51
N MET A 761 6.64 15.48 36.34
CA MET A 761 7.78 16.37 36.09
C MET A 761 7.36 17.86 36.09
N LEU A 762 6.22 18.21 35.49
CA LEU A 762 5.73 19.59 35.45
C LEU A 762 5.20 20.08 36.81
N GLN A 763 4.64 19.19 37.64
CA GLN A 763 4.37 19.46 39.06
C GLN A 763 5.66 19.68 39.88
N GLY A 764 6.83 19.27 39.36
CA GLY A 764 8.09 19.25 40.09
C GLY A 764 8.06 18.25 41.25
N LYS A 765 7.41 17.10 41.06
CA LYS A 765 7.51 15.93 41.97
C LYS A 765 8.88 15.28 41.83
N HIS A 766 9.30 14.58 42.89
CA HIS A 766 10.54 13.79 42.92
C HIS A 766 11.81 14.57 42.54
N VAL A 767 11.83 15.88 42.74
CA VAL A 767 13.04 16.70 42.57
C VAL A 767 13.96 16.49 43.78
N LYS A 768 15.21 16.08 43.51
CA LYS A 768 16.29 15.90 44.49
C LYS A 768 16.86 17.26 44.91
N ASP A 769 17.57 17.31 46.04
CA ASP A 769 18.22 18.54 46.55
C ASP A 769 19.17 19.20 45.53
N CYS A 770 19.74 18.42 44.61
CA CYS A 770 20.58 18.91 43.52
C CYS A 770 19.80 19.46 42.30
N GLY A 771 18.47 19.60 42.38
CA GLY A 771 17.61 20.14 41.31
C GLY A 771 17.31 19.18 40.16
N SER A 772 17.76 17.91 40.23
CA SER A 772 17.47 16.88 39.23
C SER A 772 16.32 15.97 39.66
N PHE A 773 15.60 15.39 38.70
CA PHE A 773 14.51 14.45 38.98
C PHE A 773 15.00 13.07 39.42
N ASP A 774 14.28 12.43 40.34
CA ASP A 774 14.39 10.99 40.60
C ASP A 774 13.53 10.20 39.62
N ILE A 775 14.15 9.79 38.51
CA ILE A 775 13.45 9.17 37.40
C ILE A 775 12.75 7.87 37.81
N GLU A 776 13.39 6.96 38.56
CA GLU A 776 12.72 5.73 38.98
C GLU A 776 11.53 5.96 39.93
N ALA A 777 11.50 7.08 40.65
CA ALA A 777 10.34 7.47 41.46
C ALA A 777 9.19 8.00 40.58
N ILE A 778 9.48 8.77 39.53
CA ILE A 778 8.49 9.19 38.53
C ILE A 778 7.94 7.98 37.76
N ILE A 779 8.82 7.05 37.36
CA ILE A 779 8.45 5.83 36.63
C ILE A 779 7.58 4.92 37.50
N ARG A 780 7.89 4.74 38.79
CA ARG A 780 7.04 4.01 39.73
C ARG A 780 5.65 4.65 39.84
N ASP A 781 5.56 5.94 40.11
CA ASP A 781 4.26 6.59 40.31
C ASP A 781 3.44 6.56 39.00
N ALA A 782 4.07 6.80 37.84
CA ALA A 782 3.42 6.65 36.53
C ALA A 782 3.00 5.20 36.22
N TYR A 783 3.76 4.20 36.68
CA TYR A 783 3.40 2.79 36.60
C TYR A 783 2.19 2.49 37.49
N ASP A 784 2.12 3.06 38.70
CA ASP A 784 0.99 2.86 39.60
C ASP A 784 -0.30 3.48 39.01
N TYR A 785 -0.24 4.66 38.40
CA TYR A 785 -1.38 5.24 37.66
C TYR A 785 -1.76 4.41 36.41
N SER A 786 -0.77 4.02 35.60
CA SER A 786 -0.99 3.25 34.36
C SER A 786 -1.51 1.84 34.62
N SER A 787 -0.94 1.13 35.59
CA SER A 787 -1.37 -0.23 35.93
C SER A 787 -2.77 -0.27 36.56
N ASN A 788 -3.31 0.85 37.04
CA ASN A 788 -4.69 0.96 37.49
C ASN A 788 -5.73 1.05 36.35
N THR A 789 -5.32 1.22 35.08
CA THR A 789 -6.25 1.14 33.92
C THR A 789 -6.39 -0.28 33.33
N LEU A 790 -5.74 -1.27 33.94
CA LEU A 790 -5.71 -2.67 33.51
C LEU A 790 -6.43 -3.56 34.54
N ASP A 791 -7.12 -4.60 34.09
CA ASP A 791 -7.90 -5.46 34.98
C ASP A 791 -7.06 -6.60 35.57
N THR A 792 -6.27 -7.30 34.74
CA THR A 792 -5.61 -8.55 35.15
C THR A 792 -4.18 -8.33 35.65
N LYS A 793 -3.67 -9.32 36.41
CA LYS A 793 -2.27 -9.36 36.83
C LYS A 793 -1.32 -9.54 35.63
N ALA A 794 -1.71 -10.30 34.61
CA ALA A 794 -0.89 -10.56 33.44
C ALA A 794 -0.62 -9.29 32.61
N GLU A 795 -1.64 -8.46 32.36
CA GLU A 795 -1.49 -7.18 31.65
C GLU A 795 -0.59 -6.21 32.42
N LYS A 796 -0.72 -6.14 33.76
CA LYS A 796 0.12 -5.29 34.61
C LYS A 796 1.58 -5.75 34.63
N ASP A 797 1.83 -7.06 34.60
CA ASP A 797 3.20 -7.60 34.49
C ASP A 797 3.79 -7.42 33.08
N GLU A 798 2.98 -7.50 32.01
CA GLU A 798 3.41 -7.15 30.65
C GLU A 798 3.80 -5.66 30.55
N LEU A 799 2.92 -4.75 30.98
CA LEU A 799 3.20 -3.30 31.11
C LEU A 799 4.53 -3.07 31.84
N LYS A 800 4.73 -3.75 32.96
CA LYS A 800 5.94 -3.62 33.78
C LYS A 800 7.21 -4.05 33.03
N ASN A 801 7.16 -5.17 32.31
CA ASN A 801 8.32 -5.69 31.57
C ASN A 801 8.83 -4.71 30.51
N TYR A 802 7.93 -4.00 29.82
CA TYR A 802 8.31 -2.98 28.84
C TYR A 802 8.72 -1.64 29.48
N MET A 803 7.99 -1.16 30.48
CA MET A 803 8.24 0.14 31.14
C MET A 803 9.55 0.16 31.95
N TYR A 804 9.98 -1.01 32.46
CA TYR A 804 11.25 -1.21 33.17
C TYR A 804 12.33 -1.89 32.32
N ALA A 805 12.25 -1.80 30.99
CA ALA A 805 13.36 -2.17 30.12
C ALA A 805 14.59 -1.27 30.37
N ASP A 806 15.73 -1.89 30.65
CA ASP A 806 17.03 -1.26 30.89
C ASP A 806 17.87 -1.08 29.60
N SER A 807 17.44 -1.69 28.50
CA SER A 807 18.15 -1.75 27.22
C SER A 807 17.18 -1.84 26.04
N LEU A 808 17.51 -1.21 24.91
CA LEU A 808 16.68 -1.22 23.69
C LEU A 808 16.52 -2.62 23.10
N GLU A 809 17.55 -3.46 23.23
CA GLU A 809 17.56 -4.87 22.81
C GLU A 809 16.43 -5.71 23.43
N LYS A 810 15.94 -5.33 24.62
CA LYS A 810 14.81 -6.01 25.28
C LYS A 810 13.46 -5.60 24.71
N LEU A 811 13.36 -4.41 24.12
CA LEU A 811 12.14 -3.89 23.50
C LEU A 811 11.93 -4.48 22.09
N LYS A 812 13.02 -4.78 21.37
CA LYS A 812 13.01 -5.31 19.98
C LYS A 812 12.15 -4.46 19.04
N LEU A 813 12.57 -3.22 18.82
CA LEU A 813 11.76 -2.23 18.10
C LEU A 813 11.51 -2.63 16.63
N ASP A 814 12.42 -3.40 16.01
CA ASP A 814 12.31 -3.96 14.65
C ASP A 814 11.77 -5.40 14.57
N GLU A 815 11.12 -5.93 15.62
CA GLU A 815 10.52 -7.26 15.57
C GLU A 815 9.37 -7.33 14.55
N ASP A 816 9.51 -8.20 13.56
CA ASP A 816 8.53 -8.42 12.50
C ASP A 816 7.10 -8.66 13.04
N GLY A 817 6.13 -8.09 12.33
CA GLY A 817 4.71 -8.08 12.70
C GLY A 817 4.36 -7.29 13.97
N LYS A 818 5.34 -6.74 14.72
CA LYS A 818 5.12 -6.11 16.05
C LYS A 818 5.88 -4.81 16.28
N ILE A 819 6.26 -4.09 15.23
CA ILE A 819 7.00 -2.83 15.36
C ILE A 819 6.16 -1.76 16.09
N GLY A 820 4.94 -1.47 15.61
CA GLY A 820 4.00 -0.51 16.22
C GLY A 820 3.23 -1.01 17.44
N TYR A 821 3.78 -1.93 18.22
CA TYR A 821 3.14 -2.41 19.46
C TYR A 821 3.27 -1.35 20.55
N THR A 822 2.15 -0.93 21.13
CA THR A 822 2.07 0.25 22.01
C THR A 822 3.05 0.25 23.20
N TYR A 823 3.31 -0.91 23.80
CA TYR A 823 4.26 -1.01 24.92
C TYR A 823 5.73 -0.89 24.50
N LYS A 824 6.10 -1.12 23.24
CA LYS A 824 7.47 -0.88 22.75
C LYS A 824 7.78 0.61 22.67
N CYS A 825 6.89 1.39 22.08
CA CYS A 825 6.98 2.84 22.02
C CYS A 825 6.99 3.47 23.43
N MET A 826 6.08 3.06 24.30
CA MET A 826 6.09 3.47 25.70
C MET A 826 7.41 3.08 26.40
N GLY A 827 7.88 1.84 26.21
CA GLY A 827 9.15 1.36 26.76
C GLY A 827 10.38 2.11 26.24
N ALA A 828 10.42 2.47 24.95
CA ALA A 828 11.47 3.30 24.35
C ALA A 828 11.46 4.71 24.96
N GLY A 829 10.28 5.28 25.17
CA GLY A 829 10.10 6.53 25.90
C GLY A 829 10.62 6.49 27.33
N PHE A 830 10.35 5.42 28.08
CA PHE A 830 10.83 5.24 29.44
C PHE A 830 12.30 4.82 29.54
N TRP A 831 12.86 4.19 28.51
CA TRP A 831 14.29 4.01 28.36
C TRP A 831 15.00 5.36 28.11
N ALA A 832 14.45 6.19 27.21
CA ALA A 832 14.97 7.53 26.93
C ALA A 832 14.89 8.44 28.16
N LEU A 833 13.79 8.40 28.92
CA LEU A 833 13.61 9.15 30.16
C LEU A 833 14.70 8.87 31.21
N ARG A 834 15.37 7.71 31.17
CA ARG A 834 16.51 7.39 32.04
C ARG A 834 17.81 8.11 31.61
N GLN A 835 17.99 8.35 30.32
CA GLN A 835 19.21 8.91 29.73
C GLN A 835 19.45 10.40 30.02
N HIS A 836 20.66 10.90 29.76
CA HIS A 836 21.08 12.26 30.12
C HIS A 836 21.39 13.18 28.93
N ASP A 837 21.52 12.64 27.72
CA ASP A 837 21.82 13.39 26.50
C ASP A 837 20.63 13.22 25.52
N PHE A 838 20.03 14.33 25.07
CA PHE A 838 18.89 14.26 24.16
C PHE A 838 19.27 13.66 22.80
N ARG A 839 20.40 14.09 22.24
CA ARG A 839 20.82 13.74 20.89
C ARG A 839 21.12 12.25 20.78
N ALA A 840 22.01 11.76 21.64
CA ALA A 840 22.45 10.37 21.63
C ALA A 840 21.30 9.38 21.95
N SER A 841 20.29 9.80 22.72
CA SER A 841 19.13 8.96 23.05
C SER A 841 18.15 8.81 21.90
N ILE A 842 17.88 9.89 21.16
CA ILE A 842 17.05 9.84 19.96
C ILE A 842 17.79 9.11 18.85
N GLU A 843 19.08 9.42 18.62
CA GLU A 843 19.92 8.67 17.67
C GLU A 843 19.94 7.17 17.98
N ALA A 844 20.06 6.76 19.25
CA ALA A 844 19.98 5.35 19.65
C ALA A 844 18.65 4.69 19.28
N ILE A 845 17.52 5.32 19.58
CA ILE A 845 16.19 4.80 19.22
C ILE A 845 16.01 4.73 17.70
N THR A 846 16.42 5.76 16.97
CA THR A 846 16.38 5.79 15.51
C THR A 846 17.22 4.65 14.91
N PHE A 847 18.38 4.34 15.47
CA PHE A 847 19.23 3.23 15.00
C PHE A 847 18.67 1.82 15.26
N GLU A 848 17.68 1.64 16.14
CA GLU A 848 16.95 0.36 16.26
C GLU A 848 16.02 0.10 15.06
N GLY A 849 15.60 1.15 14.34
CA GLY A 849 14.61 1.04 13.27
C GLY A 849 13.24 0.60 13.77
N GLY A 850 12.54 -0.17 12.94
CA GLY A 850 11.15 -0.57 13.14
C GLY A 850 10.20 0.60 12.93
N ASP A 851 9.47 0.94 14.00
CA ASP A 851 8.46 2.00 14.09
C ASP A 851 9.12 3.24 14.75
N ALA A 852 10.14 3.76 14.06
CA ALA A 852 11.16 4.64 14.58
C ALA A 852 10.69 6.09 14.77
N ASP A 853 9.78 6.61 13.92
CA ASP A 853 9.19 7.94 14.12
C ASP A 853 8.35 8.00 15.41
N THR A 854 7.41 7.08 15.63
CA THR A 854 6.65 7.01 16.89
C THR A 854 7.49 6.67 18.12
N ASN A 855 8.48 5.77 18.01
CA ASN A 855 9.41 5.51 19.10
C ASN A 855 10.21 6.79 19.46
N GLY A 856 10.66 7.54 18.45
CA GLY A 856 11.34 8.83 18.61
C GLY A 856 10.44 9.91 19.21
N ALA A 857 9.20 10.05 18.74
CA ALA A 857 8.25 11.07 19.17
C ALA A 857 7.93 10.99 20.67
N VAL A 858 7.69 9.78 21.20
CA VAL A 858 7.38 9.59 22.63
C VAL A 858 8.63 9.74 23.50
N ALA A 859 9.78 9.26 23.04
CA ALA A 859 11.07 9.47 23.71
C ALA A 859 11.45 10.95 23.79
N GLY A 860 11.31 11.68 22.68
CA GLY A 860 11.61 13.10 22.60
C GLY A 860 10.69 13.94 23.49
N ALA A 861 9.40 13.60 23.60
CA ALA A 861 8.48 14.27 24.53
C ALA A 861 8.92 14.12 25.99
N LEU A 862 9.19 12.88 26.43
CA LEU A 862 9.60 12.59 27.82
C LEU A 862 10.98 13.17 28.16
N LEU A 863 11.96 13.00 27.26
CA LEU A 863 13.33 13.46 27.48
C LEU A 863 13.45 14.99 27.34
N GLY A 864 12.67 15.60 26.45
CA GLY A 864 12.51 17.05 26.36
C GLY A 864 11.93 17.64 27.65
N CYS A 865 10.84 17.07 28.18
CA CYS A 865 10.29 17.46 29.49
C CYS A 865 11.32 17.35 30.63
N LYS A 866 12.17 16.32 30.61
CA LYS A 866 13.24 16.09 31.60
C LYS A 866 14.41 17.08 31.49
N LEU A 867 14.82 17.48 30.28
CA LEU A 867 16.06 18.23 30.07
C LEU A 867 15.87 19.74 29.76
N GLY A 868 14.72 20.14 29.22
CA GLY A 868 14.47 21.55 28.83
C GLY A 868 15.00 21.90 27.43
N THR A 869 14.63 23.07 26.88
CA THR A 869 14.90 23.37 25.45
C THR A 869 16.39 23.54 25.16
N SER A 870 17.18 23.94 26.16
CA SER A 870 18.64 24.09 26.04
C SER A 870 19.41 22.79 25.78
N ALA A 871 18.77 21.62 25.94
CA ALA A 871 19.35 20.32 25.61
C ALA A 871 18.97 19.82 24.20
N LEU A 872 18.05 20.49 23.50
CA LEU A 872 17.66 20.11 22.14
C LEU A 872 18.76 20.51 21.15
N PRO A 873 19.22 19.61 20.25
CA PRO A 873 20.28 19.93 19.30
C PRO A 873 19.95 21.15 18.42
N PRO A 874 20.83 22.17 18.36
CA PRO A 874 20.54 23.39 17.60
C PRO A 874 20.39 23.20 16.09
N SER A 875 20.95 22.14 15.49
CA SER A 875 20.65 21.80 14.09
C SER A 875 19.20 21.33 13.98
N TRP A 876 18.82 20.30 14.74
CA TRP A 876 17.48 19.73 14.74
C TRP A 876 16.38 20.75 15.07
N LEU A 877 16.59 21.62 16.07
CA LEU A 877 15.58 22.61 16.48
C LEU A 877 15.42 23.79 15.50
N ASN A 878 16.49 24.20 14.81
CA ASN A 878 16.44 25.32 13.86
C ASN A 878 16.12 24.89 12.42
N GLU A 879 16.43 23.65 12.04
CA GLU A 879 16.09 23.08 10.73
C GLU A 879 14.77 22.27 10.74
N LEU A 880 14.08 22.19 11.89
CA LEU A 880 12.75 21.60 11.98
C LEU A 880 11.79 22.32 11.02
N LYS A 881 11.13 21.56 10.16
CA LYS A 881 10.12 22.07 9.23
C LYS A 881 8.95 22.67 10.02
N HIS A 882 8.28 23.66 9.44
CA HIS A 882 7.08 24.29 10.00
C HIS A 882 7.23 24.89 11.42
N LYS A 883 8.47 25.06 11.92
CA LYS A 883 8.78 25.60 13.24
C LYS A 883 8.08 26.93 13.55
N ASP A 884 8.02 27.86 12.59
CA ASP A 884 7.35 29.16 12.79
C ASP A 884 5.84 29.02 13.08
N TRP A 885 5.17 28.03 12.49
CA TRP A 885 3.75 27.71 12.74
C TRP A 885 3.56 26.97 14.07
N LEU A 886 4.50 26.09 14.43
CA LEU A 886 4.54 25.42 15.73
C LEU A 886 4.74 26.44 16.86
N ASP A 887 5.72 27.34 16.71
CA ASP A 887 5.98 28.46 17.62
C ASP A 887 4.74 29.36 17.77
N TYR A 888 4.03 29.66 16.68
CA TYR A 888 2.79 30.44 16.71
C TYR A 888 1.71 29.79 17.59
N HIS A 889 1.44 28.48 17.43
CA HIS A 889 0.42 27.80 18.24
C HIS A 889 0.87 27.51 19.68
N ILE A 890 2.15 27.18 19.91
CA ILE A 890 2.73 27.06 21.26
C ILE A 890 2.59 28.37 22.06
N ASN A 891 2.71 29.52 21.39
CA ASN A 891 2.53 30.84 22.01
C ASN A 891 1.05 31.32 22.02
N ARG A 892 0.11 30.61 21.37
CA ARG A 892 -1.35 30.85 21.49
C ARG A 892 -1.95 30.23 22.75
N PHE A 893 -1.33 29.18 23.30
CA PHE A 893 -1.68 28.67 24.62
C PHE A 893 -1.29 29.73 25.66
N ASP A 894 -2.26 30.38 26.30
CA ASP A 894 -2.00 31.46 27.26
C ASP A 894 -1.69 30.87 28.65
N TRP A 895 -0.52 30.23 28.76
CA TRP A 895 -0.14 29.33 29.85
C TRP A 895 -0.34 29.89 31.28
N PHE A 896 -0.35 31.23 31.49
CA PHE A 896 -0.33 31.84 32.84
C PHE A 896 -0.90 33.30 32.94
N GLU A 897 -2.11 33.60 32.44
CA GLU A 897 -2.78 34.91 32.65
C GLU A 897 -4.02 34.90 33.59
N VAL A 898 -3.88 34.47 34.86
CA VAL A 898 -4.62 35.10 36.00
C VAL A 898 -3.80 35.11 37.30
N ILE A 899 -2.89 36.07 37.44
CA ILE A 899 -2.36 36.48 38.77
C ILE A 899 -2.37 38.00 38.90
N SER A 900 -1.94 38.70 37.84
CA SER A 900 -1.92 40.16 37.72
C SER A 900 -3.27 40.80 38.05
N ILE A 901 -4.37 40.38 37.39
CA ILE A 901 -5.70 41.02 37.55
C ILE A 901 -6.23 40.89 38.99
N LEU A 902 -6.09 39.75 39.64
CA LEU A 902 -6.56 39.57 41.03
C LEU A 902 -5.68 40.30 42.05
N GLN A 903 -4.38 40.45 41.79
CA GLN A 903 -3.52 41.32 42.61
C GLN A 903 -3.83 42.81 42.38
N PHE A 904 -4.05 43.23 41.15
CA PHE A 904 -4.40 44.63 40.80
C PHE A 904 -5.77 45.03 41.36
N LEU A 905 -6.75 44.12 41.33
CA LEU A 905 -8.06 44.30 41.98
C LEU A 905 -7.95 44.32 43.51
N ARG A 906 -7.06 43.52 44.13
CA ARG A 906 -6.77 43.63 45.57
C ARG A 906 -6.12 44.96 45.93
N VAL A 907 -5.21 45.48 45.12
CA VAL A 907 -4.61 46.81 45.31
C VAL A 907 -5.66 47.91 45.14
N LEU A 908 -6.52 47.83 44.14
CA LEU A 908 -7.64 48.77 43.95
C LEU A 908 -8.67 48.71 45.09
N TYR A 909 -8.92 47.54 45.68
CA TYR A 909 -9.74 47.44 46.91
C TYR A 909 -9.05 48.06 48.12
N PHE A 910 -7.73 47.92 48.25
CA PHE A 910 -6.96 48.53 49.35
C PHE A 910 -6.96 50.07 49.26
N PHE A 911 -6.83 50.62 48.05
CA PHE A 911 -6.92 52.07 47.77
C PHE A 911 -8.35 52.63 47.77
N ASN A 912 -9.39 51.83 48.05
CA ASN A 912 -10.75 52.31 48.33
C ASN A 912 -11.12 52.19 49.82
N PHE A 913 -10.17 51.85 50.69
CA PHE A 913 -10.38 51.67 52.14
C PHE A 913 -9.36 52.43 53.01
N CYS A 914 -8.65 53.39 52.42
CA CYS A 914 -7.76 54.36 53.07
C CYS A 914 -8.01 55.74 52.46
#